data_AF-A0A815CN20-F1
#
_entry.id   AF-A0A815CN20-F1
#
_cell.length_a   1.000
_cell.length_b   1.000
_cell.length_c   1.000
_cell.angle_alpha   90.00
_cell.angle_beta   90.00
_cell.angle_gamma   90.00
#
_symmetry.space_group_name_H-M   'P 1'
#
loop_
_entity.id
_entity.type
_entity.pdbx_description
1 polymer ?
#
loop_
_entity_poly.entity_id
_entity_poly.type
_entity_poly.pdbx_seq_one_letter_code
_entity_poly.pdbx_strand_id
1 'polypeptide(L)'
;SHLGVKGFIRDELTRTAISGALIQIQGILHPVRSVTSGAYWRLLLPGLYNITATASGYVPQTKYNVNVTNANLTSALRLDFTLQPRTQDLFITNENVVEINSIYDKLSNYATQLRSGSRDALLDTLIEPTNRFRYHDYDSLVAKLNELHAKYQNITSLYTIGESVEKRNLWVMIISDNPLVHEAGEPEVRYVGNIHGDETVGRECLILFIEYLCVNYKKSDYITKLIDNTRIHILPSLNPDGFERDYKQKEHEKGGGRPNAHDVDLNRNFPPVELEQSSKSDIAKPKPQFNNAENRLDKFAVSKYLLEPEVRAAIHWSLVYPFVLSGNLHGGALVANYPFDNRIIGSTKPESRSPDDSTFIMLAKSYSQAHKQMSQDKSCSNFDDGITNGAAWYPIEGGMQDWSYVFTSNMEITLELGCKKYPEENQLQLYWNDNKGALLSFITQVVHGIRGFVYDIKTQTGIPGASISVHGIEHNVITYQDGDFFRILSYGIYDITAERVGYAPQTIRNVLVTNQSSTYIEFKLKPNESSEEKNTENLSKVEQIYNQSKDFILNRTLFLIIAGIFALVLATLFGFIILYLRCRSSSILSSHSRVGFQRYNLIPQDEQSDLSSSQINGSKSVPNSHATQSDSENDEPLYSSQSHKFLFA
;
A
#
# COMPACT_ATOMS: atom_id res chain seq x y z
N SER A 1 -5.57 -23.64 -15.31
CA SER A 1 -6.61 -22.60 -15.57
C SER A 1 -6.67 -21.65 -14.38
N HIS A 2 -7.16 -20.42 -14.56
CA HIS A 2 -7.38 -19.45 -13.48
C HIS A 2 -8.82 -19.55 -12.97
N LEU A 3 -9.02 -19.63 -11.65
CA LEU A 3 -10.31 -19.74 -10.95
C LEU A 3 -10.75 -18.38 -10.35
N GLY A 4 -11.98 -18.24 -9.88
CA GLY A 4 -12.47 -16.96 -9.31
C GLY A 4 -13.06 -16.00 -10.34
N VAL A 5 -12.59 -14.74 -10.36
CA VAL A 5 -13.07 -13.67 -11.27
C VAL A 5 -11.93 -13.05 -12.11
N LYS A 6 -12.25 -12.68 -13.35
CA LYS A 6 -11.35 -11.95 -14.27
C LYS A 6 -12.16 -10.93 -15.06
N GLY A 7 -11.52 -9.88 -15.57
CA GLY A 7 -12.20 -8.95 -16.47
C GLY A 7 -11.33 -7.80 -16.93
N PHE A 8 -11.98 -6.82 -17.55
CA PHE A 8 -11.41 -5.53 -17.89
C PHE A 8 -12.08 -4.41 -17.08
N ILE A 9 -11.30 -3.44 -16.62
CA ILE A 9 -11.78 -2.18 -16.06
C ILE A 9 -11.63 -1.10 -17.14
N ARG A 10 -12.72 -0.40 -17.45
CA ARG A 10 -12.78 0.60 -18.51
C ARG A 10 -13.48 1.88 -18.07
N ASP A 11 -13.13 2.96 -18.73
CA ASP A 11 -13.83 4.24 -18.69
C ASP A 11 -15.22 4.12 -19.34
N GLU A 12 -16.27 4.67 -18.72
CA GLU A 12 -17.63 4.63 -19.26
C GLU A 12 -17.84 5.50 -20.50
N LEU A 13 -17.18 6.64 -20.59
CA LEU A 13 -17.32 7.59 -21.68
C LEU A 13 -16.38 7.21 -22.84
N THR A 14 -15.09 7.05 -22.54
CA THR A 14 -14.06 6.84 -23.57
C THR A 14 -13.86 5.37 -23.95
N ARG A 15 -14.35 4.43 -23.13
CA ARG A 15 -14.18 2.96 -23.28
C ARG A 15 -12.71 2.49 -23.30
N THR A 16 -11.78 3.39 -22.98
CA THR A 16 -10.35 3.11 -22.79
C THR A 16 -10.14 2.23 -21.56
N ALA A 17 -8.94 1.67 -21.45
CA ALA A 17 -8.56 0.79 -20.35
C ALA A 17 -8.05 1.59 -19.15
N ILE A 18 -8.58 1.31 -17.95
CA ILE A 18 -8.11 1.95 -16.72
C ILE A 18 -7.03 1.07 -16.09
N SER A 19 -5.78 1.56 -16.09
CA SER A 19 -4.61 0.89 -15.51
C SER A 19 -4.47 1.23 -14.02
N GLY A 20 -3.97 0.28 -13.22
CA GLY A 20 -3.69 0.49 -11.79
C GLY A 20 -4.91 0.55 -10.88
N ALA A 21 -6.13 0.50 -11.44
CA ALA A 21 -7.39 0.44 -10.70
C ALA A 21 -7.40 -0.73 -9.72
N LEU A 22 -7.89 -0.51 -8.50
CA LEU A 22 -7.91 -1.50 -7.43
C LEU A 22 -9.20 -2.32 -7.49
N ILE A 23 -9.10 -3.63 -7.26
CA ILE A 23 -10.22 -4.55 -7.12
C ILE A 23 -10.20 -5.09 -5.69
N GLN A 24 -11.16 -4.64 -4.89
CA GLN A 24 -11.40 -5.07 -3.52
C GLN A 24 -12.56 -6.08 -3.47
N ILE A 25 -12.46 -7.03 -2.55
CA ILE A 25 -13.49 -8.06 -2.29
C ILE A 25 -13.92 -7.88 -0.83
N GLN A 26 -15.22 -7.69 -0.58
CA GLN A 26 -15.70 -7.58 0.80
C GLN A 26 -15.31 -8.83 1.61
N GLY A 27 -14.85 -8.63 2.84
CA GLY A 27 -14.38 -9.69 3.73
C GLY A 27 -12.91 -10.12 3.54
N ILE A 28 -12.26 -9.81 2.40
CA ILE A 28 -10.92 -10.32 2.08
C ILE A 28 -9.91 -9.19 1.87
N LEU A 29 -9.03 -8.99 2.87
CA LEU A 29 -7.87 -8.08 2.76
C LEU A 29 -6.77 -8.67 1.87
N HIS A 30 -7.02 -8.76 0.56
CA HIS A 30 -5.99 -8.93 -0.46
C HIS A 30 -6.55 -8.43 -1.80
N PRO A 31 -6.45 -7.11 -2.07
CA PRO A 31 -6.90 -6.53 -3.33
C PRO A 31 -5.86 -6.76 -4.43
N VAL A 32 -6.30 -6.68 -5.70
CA VAL A 32 -5.43 -6.75 -6.88
C VAL A 32 -5.58 -5.48 -7.72
N ARG A 33 -4.60 -5.15 -8.56
CA ARG A 33 -4.68 -4.00 -9.48
C ARG A 33 -4.81 -4.44 -10.94
N SER A 34 -5.48 -3.63 -11.76
CA SER A 34 -5.49 -3.81 -13.21
C SER A 34 -4.13 -3.49 -13.84
N VAL A 35 -3.76 -4.21 -14.89
CA VAL A 35 -2.57 -3.91 -15.71
C VAL A 35 -2.88 -2.82 -16.75
N THR A 36 -1.87 -2.42 -17.54
CA THR A 36 -1.99 -1.37 -18.57
C THR A 36 -3.10 -1.57 -19.60
N SER A 37 -3.48 -2.82 -19.90
CA SER A 37 -4.61 -3.15 -20.77
C SER A 37 -5.97 -3.13 -20.06
N GLY A 38 -6.04 -2.66 -18.80
CA GLY A 38 -7.21 -2.66 -17.93
C GLY A 38 -7.61 -4.06 -17.44
N ALA A 39 -6.88 -5.10 -17.82
CA ALA A 39 -7.18 -6.48 -17.44
C ALA A 39 -6.84 -6.73 -15.96
N TYR A 40 -7.64 -7.55 -15.29
CA TYR A 40 -7.40 -8.00 -13.92
C TYR A 40 -7.84 -9.45 -13.71
N TRP A 41 -7.29 -10.07 -12.67
CA TRP A 41 -7.52 -11.46 -12.28
C TRP A 41 -7.49 -11.59 -10.76
N ARG A 42 -8.53 -12.16 -10.15
CA ARG A 42 -8.60 -12.44 -8.70
C ARG A 42 -9.07 -13.87 -8.46
N LEU A 43 -8.16 -14.69 -7.94
CA LEU A 43 -8.47 -16.03 -7.45
C LEU A 43 -9.50 -15.94 -6.30
N LEU A 44 -10.60 -16.68 -6.42
CA LEU A 44 -11.66 -16.81 -5.42
C LEU A 44 -12.17 -18.27 -5.41
N LEU A 45 -12.63 -18.71 -4.23
CA LEU A 45 -13.35 -19.97 -4.07
C LEU A 45 -14.80 -19.83 -4.56
N PRO A 46 -15.59 -20.93 -4.65
CA PRO A 46 -17.01 -20.80 -4.93
C PRO A 46 -17.73 -20.06 -3.81
N GLY A 47 -18.58 -19.08 -4.15
CA GLY A 47 -19.26 -18.25 -3.15
C GLY A 47 -19.92 -17.01 -3.73
N LEU A 48 -20.70 -16.32 -2.90
CA LEU A 48 -21.26 -14.99 -3.20
C LEU A 48 -20.30 -13.92 -2.68
N TYR A 49 -19.92 -12.98 -3.55
CA TYR A 49 -18.99 -11.90 -3.20
C TYR A 49 -19.54 -10.54 -3.61
N ASN A 50 -19.30 -9.53 -2.77
CA ASN A 50 -19.41 -8.12 -3.16
C ASN A 50 -18.03 -7.66 -3.61
N ILE A 51 -17.94 -7.18 -4.86
CA ILE A 51 -16.68 -6.92 -5.56
C ILE A 51 -16.68 -5.46 -6.03
N THR A 52 -15.73 -4.68 -5.56
CA THR A 52 -15.63 -3.24 -5.83
C THR A 52 -14.40 -2.93 -6.66
N ALA A 53 -14.60 -2.19 -7.75
CA ALA A 53 -13.53 -1.60 -8.53
C ALA A 53 -13.43 -0.09 -8.25
N THR A 54 -12.23 0.39 -7.94
CA THR A 54 -11.93 1.81 -7.68
C THR A 54 -10.74 2.27 -8.52
N ALA A 55 -10.71 3.54 -8.91
CA ALA A 55 -9.60 4.15 -9.63
C ALA A 55 -9.56 5.66 -9.38
N SER A 56 -8.34 6.22 -9.42
CA SER A 56 -8.11 7.66 -9.24
C SER A 56 -8.93 8.49 -10.24
N GLY A 57 -9.75 9.41 -9.75
CA GLY A 57 -10.62 10.25 -10.60
C GLY A 57 -11.84 9.53 -11.20
N TYR A 58 -12.17 8.30 -10.76
CA TYR A 58 -13.38 7.58 -11.16
C TYR A 58 -14.30 7.31 -9.97
N VAL A 59 -15.60 7.20 -10.21
CA VAL A 59 -16.59 6.77 -9.20
C VAL A 59 -16.42 5.26 -8.94
N PRO A 60 -16.30 4.82 -7.66
CA PRO A 60 -16.31 3.40 -7.30
C PRO A 60 -17.51 2.64 -7.86
N GLN A 61 -17.30 1.44 -8.41
CA GLN A 61 -18.37 0.55 -8.83
C GLN A 61 -18.32 -0.76 -8.03
N THR A 62 -19.30 -0.96 -7.15
CA THR A 62 -19.52 -2.24 -6.46
C THR A 62 -20.51 -3.10 -7.24
N LYS A 63 -20.15 -4.37 -7.46
CA LYS A 63 -21.06 -5.42 -7.95
C LYS A 63 -21.37 -6.35 -6.80
N TYR A 64 -22.64 -6.36 -6.41
CA TYR A 64 -23.15 -7.12 -5.27
C TYR A 64 -23.54 -8.55 -5.65
N ASN A 65 -23.45 -9.48 -4.71
CA ASN A 65 -23.91 -10.87 -4.82
C ASN A 65 -23.35 -11.62 -6.06
N VAL A 66 -22.09 -11.37 -6.43
CA VAL A 66 -21.42 -12.04 -7.54
C VAL A 66 -21.21 -13.51 -7.19
N ASN A 67 -22.02 -14.39 -7.79
CA ASN A 67 -21.93 -15.84 -7.62
C ASN A 67 -20.75 -16.41 -8.41
N VAL A 68 -19.60 -16.52 -7.74
CA VAL A 68 -18.42 -17.19 -8.26
C VAL A 68 -18.65 -18.70 -8.20
N THR A 69 -18.61 -19.35 -9.36
CA THR A 69 -18.70 -20.81 -9.48
C THR A 69 -17.47 -21.35 -10.19
N ASN A 70 -16.78 -22.31 -9.57
CA ASN A 70 -15.63 -22.99 -10.18
C ASN A 70 -16.03 -24.31 -10.89
N ALA A 71 -17.34 -24.51 -11.14
CA ALA A 71 -17.96 -25.79 -11.51
C ALA A 71 -17.33 -26.51 -12.70
N ASN A 72 -16.84 -25.78 -13.70
CA ASN A 72 -16.25 -26.36 -14.91
C ASN A 72 -14.70 -26.42 -14.88
N LEU A 73 -14.05 -25.80 -13.89
CA LEU A 73 -12.58 -25.60 -13.77
C LEU A 73 -11.85 -25.02 -14.99
N THR A 74 -12.52 -24.75 -16.13
CA THR A 74 -11.92 -24.28 -17.38
C THR A 74 -11.48 -22.83 -17.33
N SER A 75 -12.33 -21.92 -16.84
CA SER A 75 -11.93 -20.54 -16.57
C SER A 75 -12.87 -19.82 -15.59
N ALA A 76 -12.27 -18.94 -14.78
CA ALA A 76 -12.95 -17.95 -13.94
C ALA A 76 -14.09 -17.18 -14.62
N LEU A 77 -15.04 -16.75 -13.81
CA LEU A 77 -16.14 -15.87 -14.16
C LEU A 77 -15.62 -14.57 -14.79
N ARG A 78 -16.19 -14.15 -15.92
CA ARG A 78 -15.88 -12.83 -16.51
C ARG A 78 -16.75 -11.77 -15.85
N LEU A 79 -16.11 -10.75 -15.30
CA LEU A 79 -16.71 -9.66 -14.54
C LEU A 79 -16.01 -8.35 -14.94
N ASP A 80 -16.37 -7.80 -16.09
CA ASP A 80 -15.83 -6.51 -16.53
C ASP A 80 -16.46 -5.37 -15.71
N PHE A 81 -15.69 -4.32 -15.41
CA PHE A 81 -16.16 -3.10 -14.76
C PHE A 81 -16.09 -1.92 -15.73
N THR A 82 -17.05 -1.01 -15.58
CA THR A 82 -17.13 0.21 -16.37
C THR A 82 -17.33 1.34 -15.38
N LEU A 83 -16.27 2.12 -15.14
CA LEU A 83 -16.27 3.18 -14.14
C LEU A 83 -16.62 4.50 -14.79
N GLN A 84 -17.56 5.23 -14.18
CA GLN A 84 -17.88 6.59 -14.57
C GLN A 84 -16.71 7.51 -14.15
N PRO A 85 -16.13 8.31 -15.06
CA PRO A 85 -15.22 9.38 -14.67
C PRO A 85 -15.94 10.33 -13.70
N ARG A 86 -15.26 10.79 -12.64
CA ARG A 86 -15.79 11.87 -11.81
C ARG A 86 -15.87 13.12 -12.67
N THR A 87 -17.07 13.66 -12.84
CA THR A 87 -17.25 14.97 -13.48
C THR A 87 -16.72 16.08 -12.57
N GLN A 88 -16.60 17.30 -13.07
CA GLN A 88 -16.00 18.42 -12.32
C GLN A 88 -16.77 18.80 -11.03
N ASP A 89 -17.95 18.24 -10.83
CA ASP A 89 -18.79 18.36 -9.63
C ASP A 89 -18.19 17.63 -8.40
N LEU A 90 -17.13 16.83 -8.59
CA LEU A 90 -16.43 16.06 -7.53
C LEU A 90 -15.02 16.57 -7.20
N PHE A 91 -14.63 17.75 -7.70
CA PHE A 91 -13.67 18.57 -6.95
C PHE A 91 -14.36 19.10 -5.70
N ILE A 92 -13.66 19.22 -4.57
CA ILE A 92 -14.26 19.87 -3.40
C ILE A 92 -14.44 21.36 -3.73
N THR A 93 -15.67 21.74 -4.07
CA THR A 93 -16.03 23.13 -4.36
C THR A 93 -15.78 24.00 -3.11
N ASN A 94 -15.62 25.32 -3.28
CA ASN A 94 -15.48 26.22 -2.13
C ASN A 94 -16.66 26.10 -1.14
N GLU A 95 -17.85 25.74 -1.62
CA GLU A 95 -19.03 25.49 -0.78
C GLU A 95 -18.88 24.18 0.02
N ASN A 96 -18.45 23.09 -0.63
CA ASN A 96 -18.14 21.81 0.01
C ASN A 96 -17.00 21.95 1.04
N VAL A 97 -15.96 22.76 0.76
CA VAL A 97 -14.88 23.05 1.72
C VAL A 97 -15.45 23.71 2.99
N VAL A 98 -16.32 24.71 2.83
CA VAL A 98 -16.95 25.43 3.95
C VAL A 98 -17.86 24.51 4.78
N GLU A 99 -18.64 23.64 4.15
CA GLU A 99 -19.49 22.68 4.87
C GLU A 99 -18.64 21.68 5.67
N ILE A 100 -17.65 21.04 5.05
CA ILE A 100 -16.80 20.05 5.73
C ILE A 100 -16.01 20.71 6.87
N ASN A 101 -15.49 21.93 6.69
CA ASN A 101 -14.84 22.68 7.78
C ASN A 101 -15.82 22.95 8.94
N SER A 102 -17.07 23.33 8.64
CA SER A 102 -18.12 23.51 9.66
C SER A 102 -18.51 22.20 10.37
N ILE A 103 -18.31 21.04 9.74
CA ILE A 103 -18.47 19.73 10.39
C ILE A 103 -17.27 19.43 11.28
N TYR A 104 -16.05 19.62 10.78
CA TYR A 104 -14.81 19.36 11.50
C TYR A 104 -14.66 20.27 12.73
N ASP A 105 -15.12 21.53 12.66
CA ASP A 105 -15.16 22.43 13.82
C ASP A 105 -16.11 21.90 14.90
N LYS A 106 -17.27 21.34 14.53
CA LYS A 106 -18.20 20.73 15.49
C LYS A 106 -17.57 19.49 16.13
N LEU A 107 -16.89 18.66 15.35
CA LEU A 107 -16.13 17.50 15.83
C LEU A 107 -15.02 17.89 16.82
N SER A 108 -14.20 18.90 16.49
CA SER A 108 -13.17 19.46 17.38
C SER A 108 -13.76 20.02 18.68
N ASN A 109 -14.91 20.70 18.61
CA ASN A 109 -15.65 21.17 19.79
C ASN A 109 -16.17 20.01 20.67
N TYR A 110 -16.71 18.94 20.10
CA TYR A 110 -17.12 17.75 20.87
C TYR A 110 -15.94 17.07 21.55
N ALA A 111 -14.81 16.88 20.85
CA ALA A 111 -13.60 16.34 21.46
C ALA A 111 -13.07 17.23 22.60
N THR A 112 -13.22 18.55 22.49
CA THR A 112 -12.85 19.50 23.54
C THR A 112 -13.80 19.44 24.75
N GLN A 113 -15.10 19.18 24.55
CA GLN A 113 -16.04 18.94 25.65
C GLN A 113 -15.71 17.65 26.43
N LEU A 114 -15.26 16.60 25.74
CA LEU A 114 -14.84 15.34 26.38
C LEU A 114 -13.61 15.48 27.31
N ARG A 115 -12.83 16.56 27.16
CA ARG A 115 -11.64 16.88 27.96
C ARG A 115 -11.88 17.97 29.01
N SER A 116 -13.14 18.31 29.27
CA SER A 116 -13.52 19.39 30.20
C SER A 116 -14.60 18.94 31.18
N GLY A 117 -15.03 19.83 32.07
CA GLY A 117 -16.17 19.60 32.97
C GLY A 117 -17.50 19.30 32.26
N SER A 118 -17.57 19.42 30.94
CA SER A 118 -18.72 19.01 30.12
C SER A 118 -18.71 17.54 29.70
N ARG A 119 -17.63 16.77 29.97
CA ARG A 119 -17.46 15.36 29.54
C ARG A 119 -18.68 14.51 29.84
N ASP A 120 -19.06 14.41 31.11
CA ASP A 120 -20.09 13.49 31.56
C ASP A 120 -21.46 13.93 31.04
N ALA A 121 -21.76 15.24 31.06
CA ALA A 121 -22.98 15.80 30.49
C ALA A 121 -23.14 15.58 28.96
N LEU A 122 -22.04 15.44 28.21
CA LEU A 122 -22.08 15.04 26.80
C LEU A 122 -22.29 13.52 26.66
N LEU A 123 -21.59 12.71 27.45
CA LEU A 123 -21.70 11.25 27.41
C LEU A 123 -23.09 10.75 27.86
N ASP A 124 -23.72 11.41 28.83
CA ASP A 124 -25.07 11.09 29.31
C ASP A 124 -26.17 11.33 28.25
N THR A 125 -25.86 11.98 27.12
CA THR A 125 -26.76 12.07 25.96
C THR A 125 -26.71 10.84 25.05
N LEU A 126 -25.76 9.93 25.27
CA LEU A 126 -25.47 8.79 24.41
C LEU A 126 -26.04 7.50 24.99
N ILE A 127 -26.51 6.61 24.11
CA ILE A 127 -27.08 5.32 24.47
C ILE A 127 -25.96 4.32 24.74
N GLU A 128 -25.98 3.73 25.94
CA GLU A 128 -25.01 2.73 26.38
C GLU A 128 -25.22 1.32 25.75
N PRO A 129 -24.14 0.51 25.61
CA PRO A 129 -24.23 -0.91 25.30
C PRO A 129 -25.02 -1.69 26.37
N THR A 130 -25.96 -2.55 25.97
CA THR A 130 -26.88 -3.22 26.93
C THR A 130 -26.39 -4.61 27.38
N ASN A 131 -26.23 -4.83 28.69
CA ASN A 131 -25.93 -6.13 29.32
C ASN A 131 -24.67 -6.87 28.78
N ARG A 132 -23.51 -6.19 28.66
CA ARG A 132 -22.33 -6.73 27.93
C ARG A 132 -20.98 -6.74 28.68
N PHE A 133 -20.97 -6.49 29.98
CA PHE A 133 -19.74 -6.48 30.79
C PHE A 133 -19.35 -7.89 31.24
N ARG A 134 -18.71 -8.62 30.33
CA ARG A 134 -18.11 -9.96 30.48
C ARG A 134 -16.94 -10.09 29.51
N TYR A 135 -16.09 -11.08 29.68
CA TYR A 135 -15.12 -11.46 28.66
C TYR A 135 -15.76 -12.24 27.52
N HIS A 136 -15.32 -11.96 26.29
CA HIS A 136 -15.70 -12.70 25.10
C HIS A 136 -14.54 -13.62 24.69
N ASP A 137 -14.71 -14.94 24.88
CA ASP A 137 -13.91 -15.95 24.19
C ASP A 137 -13.97 -15.77 22.67
N TYR A 138 -13.07 -16.41 21.92
CA TYR A 138 -12.95 -16.19 20.48
C TYR A 138 -14.29 -16.41 19.76
N ASP A 139 -15.00 -17.49 20.07
CA ASP A 139 -16.30 -17.78 19.43
C ASP A 139 -17.38 -16.76 19.85
N SER A 140 -17.40 -16.30 21.11
CA SER A 140 -18.27 -15.19 21.55
C SER A 140 -17.95 -13.88 20.86
N LEU A 141 -16.66 -13.56 20.64
CA LEU A 141 -16.20 -12.36 19.93
C LEU A 141 -16.66 -12.43 18.47
N VAL A 142 -16.43 -13.54 17.79
CA VAL A 142 -16.84 -13.73 16.39
C VAL A 142 -18.36 -13.67 16.25
N ALA A 143 -19.10 -14.34 17.13
CA ALA A 143 -20.56 -14.25 17.18
C ALA A 143 -21.01 -12.80 17.39
N LYS A 144 -20.33 -12.04 18.26
CA LYS A 144 -20.71 -10.66 18.57
C LYS A 144 -20.45 -9.68 17.44
N LEU A 145 -19.31 -9.80 16.75
CA LEU A 145 -19.03 -8.99 15.57
C LEU A 145 -20.02 -9.29 14.44
N ASN A 146 -20.38 -10.56 14.23
CA ASN A 146 -21.39 -10.93 13.23
C ASN A 146 -22.80 -10.43 13.59
N GLU A 147 -23.21 -10.49 14.86
CA GLU A 147 -24.47 -9.90 15.35
C GLU A 147 -24.53 -8.39 15.07
N LEU A 148 -23.47 -7.66 15.40
CA LEU A 148 -23.40 -6.21 15.19
C LEU A 148 -23.39 -5.86 13.69
N HIS A 149 -22.62 -6.57 12.86
CA HIS A 149 -22.62 -6.34 11.41
C HIS A 149 -23.99 -6.62 10.78
N ALA A 150 -24.63 -7.76 11.10
CA ALA A 150 -25.95 -8.11 10.57
C ALA A 150 -27.04 -7.10 10.97
N LYS A 151 -26.92 -6.48 12.16
CA LYS A 151 -27.85 -5.47 12.66
C LYS A 151 -27.60 -4.07 12.08
N TYR A 152 -26.37 -3.76 11.69
CA TYR A 152 -25.93 -2.42 11.26
C TYR A 152 -25.24 -2.43 9.88
N GLN A 153 -25.65 -3.35 8.99
CA GLN A 153 -25.00 -3.63 7.70
C GLN A 153 -24.80 -2.41 6.78
N ASN A 154 -25.64 -1.37 6.92
CA ASN A 154 -25.55 -0.16 6.10
C ASN A 154 -24.33 0.70 6.46
N ILE A 155 -23.85 0.63 7.71
CA ILE A 155 -22.76 1.46 8.25
C ILE A 155 -21.58 0.62 8.76
N THR A 156 -21.58 -0.68 8.46
CA THR A 156 -20.53 -1.60 8.92
C THR A 156 -20.06 -2.53 7.81
N SER A 157 -18.79 -2.93 7.87
CA SER A 157 -18.27 -4.04 7.06
C SER A 157 -17.30 -4.86 7.89
N LEU A 158 -17.64 -6.14 8.10
CA LEU A 158 -16.82 -7.09 8.83
C LEU A 158 -15.87 -7.83 7.87
N TYR A 159 -14.58 -7.87 8.18
CA TYR A 159 -13.56 -8.54 7.38
C TYR A 159 -12.43 -9.09 8.24
N THR A 160 -11.53 -9.87 7.63
CA THR A 160 -10.30 -10.32 8.29
C THR A 160 -9.04 -9.82 7.58
N ILE A 161 -8.02 -9.52 8.38
CA ILE A 161 -6.69 -9.10 7.91
C ILE A 161 -5.72 -10.27 7.71
N GLY A 162 -6.04 -11.45 8.26
CA GLY A 162 -5.19 -12.64 8.27
C GLY A 162 -5.61 -13.63 9.35
N GLU A 163 -4.88 -14.74 9.46
CA GLU A 163 -5.06 -15.76 10.50
C GLU A 163 -3.92 -15.67 11.53
N SER A 164 -4.21 -16.02 12.78
CA SER A 164 -3.21 -16.32 13.80
C SER A 164 -2.48 -17.66 13.52
N VAL A 165 -1.49 -17.98 14.36
CA VAL A 165 -0.81 -19.29 14.38
C VAL A 165 -1.82 -20.45 14.49
N GLU A 166 -2.71 -20.44 15.49
CA GLU A 166 -3.75 -21.45 15.70
C GLU A 166 -5.01 -21.27 14.82
N LYS A 167 -4.89 -20.55 13.70
CA LYS A 167 -5.94 -20.41 12.67
C LYS A 167 -7.21 -19.69 13.12
N ARG A 168 -7.08 -18.75 14.04
CA ARG A 168 -8.13 -17.79 14.38
C ARG A 168 -8.04 -16.59 13.44
N ASN A 169 -9.14 -16.27 12.76
CA ASN A 169 -9.22 -15.06 11.92
C ASN A 169 -9.08 -13.81 12.78
N LEU A 170 -8.21 -12.90 12.35
CA LEU A 170 -7.99 -11.58 12.94
C LEU A 170 -9.05 -10.63 12.37
N TRP A 171 -10.12 -10.42 13.12
CA TRP A 171 -11.32 -9.71 12.66
C TRP A 171 -11.23 -8.20 12.86
N VAL A 172 -11.73 -7.46 11.87
CA VAL A 172 -11.84 -6.00 11.88
C VAL A 172 -13.24 -5.57 11.45
N MET A 173 -13.81 -4.64 12.20
CA MET A 173 -15.04 -3.94 11.84
C MET A 173 -14.70 -2.57 11.24
N ILE A 174 -15.12 -2.30 10.01
CA ILE A 174 -15.21 -0.93 9.48
C ILE A 174 -16.51 -0.31 9.98
N ILE A 175 -16.48 0.96 10.38
CA ILE A 175 -17.64 1.81 10.66
C ILE A 175 -17.45 3.14 9.90
N SER A 176 -18.38 3.44 9.00
CA SER A 176 -18.49 4.62 8.12
C SER A 176 -19.86 4.53 7.43
N ASP A 177 -20.42 5.60 6.87
CA ASP A 177 -21.65 5.50 6.07
C ASP A 177 -21.42 4.89 4.68
N ASN A 178 -20.18 4.85 4.18
CA ASN A 178 -19.78 4.16 2.95
C ASN A 178 -18.73 3.05 3.21
N PRO A 179 -19.00 2.07 4.10
CA PRO A 179 -17.98 1.22 4.73
C PRO A 179 -17.20 0.31 3.76
N LEU A 180 -17.65 0.14 2.53
CA LEU A 180 -16.99 -0.68 1.50
C LEU A 180 -15.85 0.04 0.77
N VAL A 181 -15.87 1.37 0.72
CA VAL A 181 -14.92 2.19 -0.07
C VAL A 181 -14.13 3.15 0.81
N HIS A 182 -13.00 3.62 0.28
CA HIS A 182 -12.37 4.83 0.79
C HIS A 182 -12.95 6.01 0.00
N GLU A 183 -13.38 7.06 0.69
CA GLU A 183 -13.87 8.28 0.04
C GLU A 183 -12.78 9.37 0.04
N ALA A 184 -12.60 10.03 -1.10
CA ALA A 184 -11.49 10.96 -1.29
C ALA A 184 -11.63 12.18 -0.38
N GLY A 185 -10.73 12.32 0.60
CA GLY A 185 -10.80 13.36 1.63
C GLY A 185 -11.57 12.95 2.89
N GLU A 186 -12.02 11.70 3.01
CA GLU A 186 -12.39 11.06 4.28
C GLU A 186 -11.13 10.44 4.93
N PRO A 187 -10.78 10.79 6.18
CA PRO A 187 -9.64 10.20 6.88
C PRO A 187 -9.96 8.78 7.37
N GLU A 188 -9.01 7.86 7.22
CA GLU A 188 -9.09 6.54 7.86
C GLU A 188 -8.35 6.53 9.21
N VAL A 189 -8.99 5.97 10.24
CA VAL A 189 -8.45 5.80 11.59
C VAL A 189 -8.60 4.36 12.05
N ARG A 190 -7.76 3.92 13.00
CA ARG A 190 -7.90 2.57 13.56
C ARG A 190 -7.75 2.48 15.07
N TYR A 191 -8.31 1.41 15.62
CA TYR A 191 -7.97 0.90 16.94
C TYR A 191 -7.52 -0.56 16.88
N VAL A 192 -6.50 -0.90 17.66
CA VAL A 192 -5.99 -2.26 17.84
C VAL A 192 -6.01 -2.60 19.32
N GLY A 193 -6.68 -3.69 19.72
CA GLY A 193 -6.65 -4.20 21.08
C GLY A 193 -5.85 -5.50 21.19
N ASN A 194 -5.38 -5.80 22.41
CA ASN A 194 -5.04 -7.16 22.83
C ASN A 194 -4.02 -7.84 21.88
N ILE A 195 -2.94 -7.11 21.60
CA ILE A 195 -1.70 -7.60 20.96
C ILE A 195 -0.87 -8.46 21.91
N HIS A 196 -0.99 -8.20 23.22
CA HIS A 196 -0.69 -9.19 24.25
C HIS A 196 -2.01 -9.81 24.70
N GLY A 197 -2.08 -11.14 24.77
CA GLY A 197 -3.32 -11.85 25.04
C GLY A 197 -3.82 -11.70 26.48
N ASP A 198 -2.91 -11.47 27.43
CA ASP A 198 -3.18 -11.21 28.85
C ASP A 198 -3.67 -9.78 29.13
N GLU A 199 -3.58 -8.88 28.15
CA GLU A 199 -3.97 -7.46 28.27
C GLU A 199 -5.34 -7.26 27.62
N THR A 200 -6.40 -7.42 28.43
CA THR A 200 -7.75 -7.75 27.93
C THR A 200 -8.77 -6.61 27.99
N VAL A 201 -8.51 -5.57 28.78
CA VAL A 201 -9.38 -4.37 28.85
C VAL A 201 -9.59 -3.78 27.45
N GLY A 202 -8.53 -3.69 26.64
CA GLY A 202 -8.60 -3.15 25.28
C GLY A 202 -9.55 -3.94 24.36
N ARG A 203 -9.58 -5.28 24.49
CA ARG A 203 -10.47 -6.16 23.71
C ARG A 203 -11.94 -5.84 23.95
N GLU A 204 -12.33 -5.86 25.23
CA GLU A 204 -13.73 -5.68 25.61
C GLU A 204 -14.19 -4.23 25.40
N CYS A 205 -13.33 -3.24 25.70
CA CYS A 205 -13.61 -1.83 25.39
C CYS A 205 -13.84 -1.61 23.89
N LEU A 206 -13.12 -2.28 22.99
CA LEU A 206 -13.33 -2.14 21.55
C LEU A 206 -14.58 -2.88 21.03
N ILE A 207 -14.95 -4.02 21.60
CA ILE A 207 -16.24 -4.68 21.31
C ILE A 207 -17.42 -3.78 21.72
N LEU A 208 -17.33 -3.16 22.91
CA LEU A 208 -18.31 -2.19 23.39
C LEU A 208 -18.34 -0.91 22.53
N PHE A 209 -17.17 -0.44 22.08
CA PHE A 209 -17.06 0.77 21.26
C PHE A 209 -17.69 0.61 19.86
N ILE A 210 -17.53 -0.56 19.23
CA ILE A 210 -18.22 -0.88 17.96
C ILE A 210 -19.73 -0.75 18.13
N GLU A 211 -20.31 -1.31 19.19
CA GLU A 211 -21.74 -1.13 19.46
C GLU A 211 -22.09 0.32 19.76
N TYR A 212 -21.32 1.00 20.62
CA TYR A 212 -21.62 2.36 21.08
C TYR A 212 -21.72 3.36 19.92
N LEU A 213 -20.85 3.22 18.93
CA LEU A 213 -20.92 3.94 17.66
C LEU A 213 -22.21 3.58 16.89
N CYS A 214 -22.47 2.28 16.68
CA CYS A 214 -23.63 1.80 15.94
C CYS A 214 -25.00 2.13 16.56
N VAL A 215 -25.14 2.11 17.90
CA VAL A 215 -26.43 2.39 18.58
C VAL A 215 -26.76 3.87 18.61
N ASN A 216 -25.75 4.76 18.48
CA ASN A 216 -25.91 6.22 18.52
C ASN A 216 -25.94 6.89 17.14
N TYR A 217 -25.62 6.16 16.08
CA TYR A 217 -25.72 6.65 14.70
C TYR A 217 -27.14 7.13 14.34
N LYS A 218 -27.23 8.27 13.65
CA LYS A 218 -28.45 9.08 13.40
C LYS A 218 -29.31 9.39 14.64
N LYS A 219 -28.75 9.32 15.86
CA LYS A 219 -29.41 9.73 17.12
C LYS A 219 -28.61 10.81 17.86
N SER A 220 -27.29 10.69 17.89
CA SER A 220 -26.38 11.72 18.37
C SER A 220 -25.79 12.49 17.19
N ASP A 221 -25.83 13.82 17.24
CA ASP A 221 -25.25 14.69 16.22
C ASP A 221 -23.74 14.45 16.05
N TYR A 222 -23.04 14.27 17.17
CA TYR A 222 -21.61 13.99 17.22
C TYR A 222 -21.25 12.65 16.57
N ILE A 223 -21.86 11.55 17.04
CA ILE A 223 -21.57 10.20 16.52
C ILE A 223 -21.98 10.08 15.05
N THR A 224 -23.05 10.76 14.65
CA THR A 224 -23.46 10.85 13.23
C THR A 224 -22.40 11.54 12.39
N LYS A 225 -21.96 12.75 12.77
CA LYS A 225 -20.89 13.47 12.04
C LYS A 225 -19.58 12.71 12.00
N LEU A 226 -19.23 12.02 13.08
CA LEU A 226 -17.99 11.24 13.16
C LEU A 226 -18.01 10.04 12.20
N ILE A 227 -19.15 9.35 12.07
CA ILE A 227 -19.31 8.20 11.16
C ILE A 227 -19.52 8.63 9.70
N ASP A 228 -20.20 9.77 9.47
CA ASP A 228 -20.43 10.34 8.12
C ASP A 228 -19.19 11.08 7.55
N ASN A 229 -18.06 11.14 8.29
CA ASN A 229 -16.86 11.91 7.90
C ASN A 229 -15.53 11.26 8.35
N THR A 230 -15.51 9.98 8.76
CA THR A 230 -14.29 9.29 9.19
C THR A 230 -14.47 7.78 9.10
N ARG A 231 -13.53 7.11 8.44
CA ARG A 231 -13.56 5.65 8.30
C ARG A 231 -12.87 4.99 9.48
N ILE A 232 -13.65 4.42 10.39
CA ILE A 232 -13.16 3.88 11.66
C ILE A 232 -12.98 2.36 11.52
N HIS A 233 -11.75 1.86 11.66
CA HIS A 233 -11.45 0.43 11.59
C HIS A 233 -11.05 -0.13 12.96
N ILE A 234 -11.81 -1.05 13.53
CA ILE A 234 -11.60 -1.56 14.89
C ILE A 234 -11.23 -3.04 14.85
N LEU A 235 -10.03 -3.37 15.34
CA LEU A 235 -9.50 -4.71 15.53
C LEU A 235 -9.46 -5.03 17.05
N PRO A 236 -10.40 -5.82 17.61
CA PRO A 236 -10.46 -6.01 19.07
C PRO A 236 -9.37 -6.92 19.65
N SER A 237 -8.79 -7.83 18.86
CA SER A 237 -7.73 -8.75 19.32
C SER A 237 -6.77 -9.09 18.20
N LEU A 238 -5.51 -8.66 18.33
CA LEU A 238 -4.42 -9.03 17.43
C LEU A 238 -3.74 -10.34 17.85
N ASN A 239 -3.82 -10.71 19.12
CA ASN A 239 -3.35 -11.99 19.67
C ASN A 239 -4.51 -12.80 20.28
N PRO A 240 -5.42 -13.35 19.45
CA PRO A 240 -6.52 -14.19 19.94
C PRO A 240 -6.01 -15.49 20.57
N ASP A 241 -4.81 -15.96 20.21
CA ASP A 241 -4.26 -17.23 20.67
C ASP A 241 -3.75 -17.14 22.11
N GLY A 242 -2.99 -16.08 22.43
CA GLY A 242 -2.57 -15.76 23.79
C GLY A 242 -3.77 -15.48 24.71
N PHE A 243 -4.80 -14.79 24.21
CA PHE A 243 -6.04 -14.58 24.97
C PHE A 243 -6.72 -15.91 25.29
N GLU A 244 -6.91 -16.78 24.30
CA GLU A 244 -7.59 -18.06 24.48
C GLU A 244 -6.83 -19.02 25.40
N ARG A 245 -5.49 -18.95 25.39
CA ARG A 245 -4.61 -19.66 26.32
C ARG A 245 -4.89 -19.24 27.77
N ASP A 246 -4.86 -17.94 28.06
CA ASP A 246 -5.04 -17.41 29.41
C ASP A 246 -6.49 -17.54 29.91
N TYR A 247 -7.47 -17.25 29.06
CA TYR A 247 -8.91 -17.40 29.35
C TYR A 247 -9.27 -18.82 29.82
N LYS A 248 -8.70 -19.85 29.17
CA LYS A 248 -8.99 -21.26 29.49
C LYS A 248 -8.21 -21.77 30.70
N GLN A 249 -6.97 -21.31 30.88
CA GLN A 249 -6.12 -21.73 32.00
C GLN A 249 -6.47 -21.00 33.31
N LYS A 250 -7.02 -19.79 33.22
CA LYS A 250 -7.30 -18.87 34.35
C LYS A 250 -6.04 -18.50 35.14
N GLU A 251 -4.92 -18.39 34.44
CA GLU A 251 -3.60 -18.09 35.01
C GLU A 251 -3.19 -16.63 34.79
N HIS A 252 -4.19 -15.74 34.82
CA HIS A 252 -4.14 -14.31 34.52
C HIS A 252 -2.97 -13.55 35.18
N GLU A 253 -2.60 -13.94 36.42
CA GLU A 253 -1.52 -13.31 37.18
C GLU A 253 -0.10 -13.79 36.77
N LYS A 254 0.01 -14.85 35.95
CA LYS A 254 1.28 -15.39 35.45
C LYS A 254 1.71 -14.82 34.09
N GLY A 255 0.84 -14.10 33.39
CA GLY A 255 1.13 -13.53 32.06
C GLY A 255 1.30 -14.56 30.93
N GLY A 256 0.83 -15.81 31.12
CA GLY A 256 1.05 -16.91 30.17
C GLY A 256 0.44 -16.68 28.77
N GLY A 257 -0.58 -15.83 28.69
CA GLY A 257 -1.20 -15.37 27.45
C GLY A 257 -0.55 -14.16 26.78
N ARG A 258 0.52 -13.57 27.34
CA ARG A 258 1.19 -12.41 26.73
C ARG A 258 1.65 -12.65 25.28
N PRO A 259 2.46 -13.68 24.97
CA PRO A 259 2.93 -13.92 23.61
C PRO A 259 1.86 -14.59 22.74
N ASN A 260 2.13 -14.74 21.43
CA ASN A 260 1.31 -15.57 20.54
C ASN A 260 1.57 -17.08 20.77
N ALA A 261 0.97 -17.95 19.95
CA ALA A 261 1.09 -19.40 20.15
C ALA A 261 2.50 -19.98 19.88
N HIS A 262 3.41 -19.23 19.22
CA HIS A 262 4.84 -19.58 19.11
C HIS A 262 5.69 -19.01 20.25
N ASP A 263 5.06 -18.48 21.30
CA ASP A 263 5.71 -17.83 22.46
C ASP A 263 6.52 -16.56 22.08
N VAL A 264 6.15 -15.89 20.99
CA VAL A 264 6.73 -14.61 20.55
C VAL A 264 5.91 -13.42 21.09
N ASP A 265 6.60 -12.43 21.68
CA ASP A 265 6.02 -11.11 21.99
C ASP A 265 5.81 -10.33 20.68
N LEU A 266 4.55 -10.17 20.26
CA LEU A 266 4.21 -9.51 18.99
C LEU A 266 4.64 -8.03 18.97
N ASN A 267 4.69 -7.35 20.12
CA ASN A 267 5.15 -5.97 20.22
C ASN A 267 6.69 -5.88 20.36
N ARG A 268 7.42 -6.96 20.03
CA ARG A 268 8.87 -7.01 19.76
C ARG A 268 9.20 -7.60 18.39
N ASN A 269 8.19 -7.95 17.58
CA ASN A 269 8.35 -8.69 16.33
C ASN A 269 8.19 -7.83 15.07
N PHE A 270 7.75 -6.56 15.17
CA PHE A 270 7.75 -5.66 14.02
C PHE A 270 9.20 -5.35 13.57
N PRO A 271 9.44 -5.07 12.28
CA PRO A 271 10.75 -4.65 11.79
C PRO A 271 11.28 -3.43 12.58
N PRO A 272 12.44 -3.54 13.26
CA PRO A 272 12.93 -2.48 14.13
C PRO A 272 13.32 -1.23 13.33
N VAL A 273 13.01 -0.06 13.90
CA VAL A 273 13.43 1.26 13.41
C VAL A 273 14.80 1.58 13.98
N GLU A 274 15.75 1.96 13.11
CA GLU A 274 16.99 2.60 13.56
C GLU A 274 16.85 4.13 13.51
N LEU A 275 17.18 4.78 14.62
CA LEU A 275 17.15 6.24 14.76
C LEU A 275 18.53 6.87 14.61
N GLU A 276 18.56 8.12 14.15
CA GLU A 276 19.71 9.02 14.17
C GLU A 276 19.35 10.38 14.79
N GLN A 277 20.36 11.15 15.17
CA GLN A 277 20.20 12.51 15.68
C GLN A 277 19.81 13.45 14.54
N SER A 278 18.72 14.20 14.72
CA SER A 278 18.35 15.30 13.82
C SER A 278 19.43 16.38 13.78
N SER A 279 19.46 17.14 12.68
CA SER A 279 20.22 18.40 12.58
C SER A 279 19.74 19.47 13.56
N LYS A 280 18.54 19.29 14.13
CA LYS A 280 17.97 20.06 15.24
C LYS A 280 18.34 19.37 16.55
N SER A 281 18.71 20.16 17.55
CA SER A 281 19.04 19.64 18.89
C SER A 281 17.87 18.86 19.48
N ASP A 282 18.20 17.75 20.14
CA ASP A 282 17.32 16.96 21.01
C ASP A 282 16.13 16.25 20.32
N ILE A 283 16.10 16.23 18.98
CA ILE A 283 15.16 15.43 18.18
C ILE A 283 15.85 14.19 17.62
N ALA A 284 15.24 13.02 17.80
CA ALA A 284 15.55 11.79 17.08
C ALA A 284 14.73 11.73 15.78
N LYS A 285 15.25 11.05 14.76
CA LYS A 285 14.53 10.79 13.51
C LYS A 285 14.91 9.43 12.92
N PRO A 286 14.09 8.83 12.05
CA PRO A 286 14.47 7.62 11.33
C PRO A 286 15.67 7.88 10.41
N LYS A 287 16.58 6.91 10.28
CA LYS A 287 17.65 7.00 9.26
C LYS A 287 17.05 6.99 7.86
N PRO A 288 17.63 7.68 6.86
CA PRO A 288 16.99 7.92 5.55
C PRO A 288 16.47 6.69 4.78
N GLN A 289 17.02 5.49 5.01
CA GLN A 289 16.54 4.24 4.42
C GLN A 289 15.19 3.74 4.98
N PHE A 290 14.80 4.21 6.16
CA PHE A 290 13.54 3.91 6.84
C PHE A 290 12.57 5.08 6.63
N ASN A 291 11.93 5.11 5.45
CA ASN A 291 10.95 6.13 5.09
C ASN A 291 9.72 5.54 4.38
N ASN A 292 8.62 6.29 4.42
CA ASN A 292 7.30 5.98 3.86
C ASN A 292 7.11 6.39 2.38
N ALA A 293 8.12 6.96 1.72
CA ALA A 293 8.00 7.40 0.32
C ALA A 293 7.92 6.23 -0.68
N GLU A 294 8.25 5.01 -0.22
CA GLU A 294 8.22 3.78 -0.99
C GLU A 294 7.47 2.67 -0.20
N ASN A 295 6.18 2.85 0.06
CA ASN A 295 5.32 1.84 0.72
C ASN A 295 5.28 0.54 -0.09
N ARG A 296 6.13 -0.41 0.31
CA ARG A 296 6.54 -1.58 -0.49
C ARG A 296 6.67 -2.81 0.41
N LEU A 297 5.70 -3.72 0.32
CA LEU A 297 5.68 -5.00 1.06
C LEU A 297 6.95 -5.83 0.82
N ASP A 298 7.55 -5.70 -0.36
CA ASP A 298 8.82 -6.33 -0.72
C ASP A 298 10.01 -5.87 0.15
N LYS A 299 9.98 -4.68 0.77
CA LYS A 299 10.99 -4.28 1.78
C LYS A 299 10.99 -5.19 3.01
N PHE A 300 9.84 -5.76 3.36
CA PHE A 300 9.68 -6.66 4.50
C PHE A 300 9.71 -8.15 4.10
N ALA A 301 9.60 -8.45 2.80
CA ALA A 301 9.67 -9.82 2.28
C ALA A 301 11.10 -10.42 2.29
N VAL A 302 12.15 -9.59 2.38
CA VAL A 302 13.56 -10.03 2.37
C VAL A 302 14.01 -10.53 3.75
N SER A 303 13.36 -11.61 4.22
CA SER A 303 13.85 -12.71 5.07
C SER A 303 14.75 -12.49 6.30
N LYS A 304 15.08 -11.27 6.72
CA LYS A 304 15.93 -11.00 7.90
C LYS A 304 15.16 -11.12 9.21
N TYR A 305 13.86 -10.84 9.18
CA TYR A 305 12.98 -10.91 10.35
C TYR A 305 11.96 -12.03 10.13
N LEU A 306 11.89 -12.97 11.08
CA LEU A 306 10.84 -13.98 11.11
C LEU A 306 9.58 -13.32 11.68
N LEU A 307 8.74 -12.79 10.78
CA LEU A 307 7.50 -12.12 11.15
C LEU A 307 6.41 -13.16 11.43
N GLU A 308 5.85 -13.08 12.64
CA GLU A 308 4.70 -13.86 13.05
C GLU A 308 3.47 -13.55 12.18
N PRO A 309 2.53 -14.50 12.01
CA PRO A 309 1.43 -14.34 11.08
C PRO A 309 0.53 -13.15 11.44
N GLU A 310 0.38 -12.85 12.74
CA GLU A 310 -0.36 -11.69 13.26
C GLU A 310 0.33 -10.36 12.88
N VAL A 311 1.64 -10.26 13.11
CA VAL A 311 2.45 -9.07 12.79
C VAL A 311 2.49 -8.83 11.28
N ARG A 312 2.67 -9.89 10.49
CA ARG A 312 2.61 -9.82 9.02
C ARG A 312 1.23 -9.37 8.52
N ALA A 313 0.14 -9.81 9.16
CA ALA A 313 -1.20 -9.36 8.84
C ALA A 313 -1.40 -7.88 9.18
N ALA A 314 -0.94 -7.43 10.35
CA ALA A 314 -1.00 -6.02 10.76
C ALA A 314 -0.18 -5.09 9.84
N ILE A 315 1.02 -5.51 9.45
CA ILE A 315 1.87 -4.80 8.47
C ILE A 315 1.18 -4.70 7.11
N HIS A 316 0.60 -5.81 6.61
CA HIS A 316 -0.13 -5.80 5.34
C HIS A 316 -1.33 -4.86 5.39
N TRP A 317 -2.09 -4.88 6.48
CA TRP A 317 -3.23 -4.01 6.73
C TRP A 317 -2.87 -2.52 6.77
N SER A 318 -1.81 -2.16 7.51
CA SER A 318 -1.28 -0.79 7.56
C SER A 318 -0.76 -0.25 6.21
N LEU A 319 -0.46 -1.13 5.25
CA LEU A 319 0.04 -0.75 3.91
C LEU A 319 -1.05 -0.76 2.82
N VAL A 320 -2.27 -1.25 3.13
CA VAL A 320 -3.42 -1.27 2.21
C VAL A 320 -4.30 -0.03 2.36
N TYR A 321 -4.40 0.53 3.56
CA TYR A 321 -5.28 1.67 3.89
C TYR A 321 -4.48 2.92 4.29
N PRO A 322 -4.96 4.14 3.97
CA PRO A 322 -4.30 5.40 4.30
C PRO A 322 -4.59 5.82 5.75
N PHE A 323 -4.22 4.98 6.72
CA PHE A 323 -4.43 5.30 8.14
C PHE A 323 -3.66 6.57 8.53
N VAL A 324 -4.37 7.51 9.14
CA VAL A 324 -3.85 8.81 9.59
C VAL A 324 -3.55 8.80 11.09
N LEU A 325 -4.40 8.14 11.87
CA LEU A 325 -4.35 8.11 13.34
C LEU A 325 -4.72 6.73 13.88
N SER A 326 -3.99 6.29 14.90
CA SER A 326 -4.20 4.97 15.52
C SER A 326 -3.93 4.95 17.03
N GLY A 327 -4.74 4.18 17.74
CA GLY A 327 -4.45 3.77 19.11
C GLY A 327 -4.24 2.25 19.19
N ASN A 328 -3.19 1.82 19.87
CA ASN A 328 -3.01 0.42 20.24
C ASN A 328 -3.15 0.24 21.76
N LEU A 329 -4.03 -0.66 22.19
CA LEU A 329 -4.59 -0.70 23.55
C LEU A 329 -3.99 -1.85 24.36
N HIS A 330 -3.46 -1.49 25.52
CA HIS A 330 -2.59 -2.28 26.40
C HIS A 330 -3.08 -2.29 27.86
N GLY A 331 -2.40 -3.06 28.71
CA GLY A 331 -2.63 -3.06 30.16
C GLY A 331 -1.38 -3.42 30.94
N GLY A 332 -1.29 -2.89 32.16
CA GLY A 332 -0.11 -2.99 33.03
C GLY A 332 0.26 -1.64 33.66
N ALA A 333 -0.04 -0.53 32.97
CA ALA A 333 0.05 0.83 33.51
C ALA A 333 -1.25 1.62 33.26
N LEU A 334 -1.27 2.91 33.60
CA LEU A 334 -2.34 3.84 33.21
C LEU A 334 -1.72 5.10 32.59
N VAL A 335 -1.51 5.09 31.26
CA VAL A 335 -0.76 6.14 30.55
C VAL A 335 -1.05 6.14 29.04
N ALA A 336 -0.99 7.33 28.41
CA ALA A 336 -0.86 7.45 26.96
C ALA A 336 0.63 7.57 26.58
N ASN A 337 1.20 6.45 26.13
CA ASN A 337 2.59 6.31 25.69
C ASN A 337 2.73 6.73 24.21
N TYR A 338 3.78 7.48 23.85
CA TYR A 338 3.96 8.01 22.49
C TYR A 338 5.42 7.95 21.96
N PRO A 339 5.61 7.98 20.62
CA PRO A 339 6.92 7.80 19.97
C PRO A 339 8.02 8.82 20.34
N PHE A 340 9.30 8.42 20.29
CA PHE A 340 9.77 7.06 20.01
C PHE A 340 9.81 6.17 21.26
N ASP A 341 9.50 4.90 21.06
CA ASP A 341 9.70 3.81 22.02
C ASP A 341 11.17 3.37 22.10
N ASN A 342 11.95 3.51 21.01
CA ASN A 342 13.39 3.23 21.02
C ASN A 342 14.26 4.51 21.09
N ARG A 343 15.53 4.37 21.47
CA ARG A 343 16.54 5.46 21.53
C ARG A 343 17.49 5.43 20.33
N ILE A 344 18.11 6.57 20.04
CA ILE A 344 19.31 6.61 19.18
C ILE A 344 20.41 5.77 19.85
N ILE A 345 21.06 4.87 19.10
CA ILE A 345 22.12 3.98 19.60
C ILE A 345 23.24 4.82 20.24
N GLY A 346 23.55 4.55 21.51
CA GLY A 346 24.56 5.27 22.29
C GLY A 346 24.08 6.57 22.96
N SER A 347 22.82 6.96 22.80
CA SER A 347 22.25 8.12 23.52
C SER A 347 22.04 7.81 25.00
N THR A 348 22.53 8.70 25.86
CA THR A 348 22.31 8.65 27.32
C THR A 348 21.06 9.41 27.77
N LYS A 349 20.33 10.07 26.85
CA LYS A 349 19.09 10.79 27.18
C LYS A 349 17.98 9.79 27.51
N PRO A 350 17.07 10.13 28.46
CA PRO A 350 15.90 9.30 28.74
C PRO A 350 14.93 9.34 27.56
N GLU A 351 14.51 10.54 27.15
CA GLU A 351 13.58 10.77 26.06
C GLU A 351 14.21 10.54 24.68
N SER A 352 13.39 10.00 23.77
CA SER A 352 13.67 9.86 22.34
C SER A 352 12.58 10.61 21.56
N ARG A 353 12.65 11.93 21.60
CA ARG A 353 11.64 12.85 21.04
C ARG A 353 11.61 12.74 19.52
N SER A 354 10.44 12.46 18.95
CA SER A 354 10.26 12.29 17.51
C SER A 354 10.16 13.64 16.76
N PRO A 355 10.24 13.69 15.42
CA PRO A 355 10.07 14.93 14.67
C PRO A 355 8.70 15.59 14.90
N ASP A 356 7.69 14.80 15.27
CA ASP A 356 6.32 15.21 15.59
C ASP A 356 6.02 15.26 17.09
N ASP A 357 7.04 15.32 17.96
CA ASP A 357 6.91 15.31 19.43
C ASP A 357 5.79 16.20 19.99
N SER A 358 5.66 17.45 19.53
CA SER A 358 4.58 18.37 19.96
C SER A 358 3.18 17.92 19.52
N THR A 359 3.07 17.27 18.36
CA THR A 359 1.83 16.67 17.85
C THR A 359 1.50 15.41 18.64
N PHE A 360 2.47 14.55 18.92
CA PHE A 360 2.27 13.34 19.73
C PHE A 360 1.89 13.64 21.18
N ILE A 361 2.47 14.67 21.81
CA ILE A 361 2.06 15.16 23.12
C ILE A 361 0.60 15.63 23.10
N MET A 362 0.16 16.33 22.04
CA MET A 362 -1.24 16.74 21.86
C MET A 362 -2.17 15.53 21.69
N LEU A 363 -1.79 14.54 20.88
CA LEU A 363 -2.54 13.30 20.69
C LEU A 363 -2.65 12.48 21.99
N ALA A 364 -1.56 12.30 22.73
CA ALA A 364 -1.55 11.58 24.02
C ALA A 364 -2.44 12.28 25.06
N LYS A 365 -2.33 13.60 25.20
CA LYS A 365 -3.21 14.39 26.09
C LYS A 365 -4.66 14.35 25.67
N SER A 366 -4.94 14.19 24.37
CA SER A 366 -6.33 14.07 23.90
C SER A 366 -7.05 12.84 24.47
N TYR A 367 -6.31 11.76 24.76
CA TYR A 367 -6.82 10.58 25.45
C TYR A 367 -6.76 10.77 26.97
N SER A 368 -5.61 11.14 27.54
CA SER A 368 -5.42 11.15 29.00
C SER A 368 -6.30 12.17 29.75
N GLN A 369 -6.66 13.28 29.10
CA GLN A 369 -7.55 14.32 29.63
C GLN A 369 -9.04 14.00 29.44
N ALA A 370 -9.39 13.07 28.54
CA ALA A 370 -10.76 12.57 28.35
C ALA A 370 -11.00 11.22 29.06
N HIS A 371 -9.94 10.52 29.46
CA HIS A 371 -10.01 9.42 30.40
C HIS A 371 -10.31 9.96 31.80
N LYS A 372 -11.25 9.34 32.51
CA LYS A 372 -11.75 9.87 33.80
C LYS A 372 -10.65 10.03 34.87
N GLN A 373 -9.60 9.22 34.78
CA GLN A 373 -8.54 9.14 35.80
C GLN A 373 -7.10 9.34 35.27
N MET A 374 -6.82 9.18 33.97
CA MET A 374 -5.42 8.96 33.51
C MET A 374 -4.52 10.18 33.73
N SER A 375 -5.06 11.39 33.55
CA SER A 375 -4.33 12.65 33.77
C SER A 375 -4.24 13.09 35.23
N GLN A 376 -4.80 12.33 36.17
CA GLN A 376 -4.91 12.72 37.59
C GLN A 376 -4.44 11.64 38.57
N ASP A 377 -4.71 10.37 38.28
CA ASP A 377 -4.43 9.26 39.18
C ASP A 377 -2.99 8.74 39.03
N LYS A 378 -2.21 8.93 40.10
CA LYS A 378 -0.82 8.48 40.22
C LYS A 378 -0.69 7.18 41.03
N SER A 379 -1.79 6.54 41.41
CA SER A 379 -1.81 5.27 42.16
C SER A 379 -1.24 4.10 41.35
N CYS A 380 -1.50 4.12 40.04
CA CYS A 380 -1.11 3.08 39.09
C CYS A 380 0.31 3.27 38.57
N SER A 381 0.66 4.51 38.21
CA SER A 381 1.95 4.91 37.67
C SER A 381 2.10 6.42 37.80
N ASN A 382 3.27 6.92 38.19
CA ASN A 382 3.48 8.35 38.41
C ASN A 382 3.87 9.09 37.13
N PHE A 383 2.93 9.23 36.20
CA PHE A 383 3.10 10.05 34.98
C PHE A 383 2.46 11.43 35.17
N ASP A 384 3.09 12.48 34.65
CA ASP A 384 2.51 13.83 34.62
C ASP A 384 1.64 14.00 33.37
N ASP A 385 0.50 14.70 33.52
CA ASP A 385 -0.61 14.76 32.55
C ASP A 385 -1.13 13.39 32.06
N GLY A 386 -0.72 12.26 32.66
CA GLY A 386 -1.09 10.91 32.22
C GLY A 386 -0.47 10.49 30.89
N ILE A 387 0.69 11.05 30.51
CA ILE A 387 1.37 10.75 29.24
C ILE A 387 2.83 10.34 29.47
N THR A 388 3.46 9.63 28.52
CA THR A 388 4.90 9.39 28.55
C THR A 388 5.51 9.16 27.16
N ASN A 389 6.75 9.58 26.95
CA ASN A 389 7.54 9.13 25.80
C ASN A 389 8.05 7.70 26.09
N GLY A 390 7.82 6.75 25.19
CA GLY A 390 8.10 5.33 25.48
C GLY A 390 9.55 5.06 25.87
N ALA A 391 10.50 5.60 25.11
CA ALA A 391 11.92 5.50 25.42
C ALA A 391 12.30 6.09 26.80
N ALA A 392 11.56 7.09 27.30
CA ALA A 392 11.76 7.69 28.62
C ALA A 392 11.23 6.80 29.76
N TRP A 393 10.13 6.08 29.53
CA TRP A 393 9.58 5.10 30.47
C TRP A 393 10.45 3.84 30.50
N TYR A 394 10.58 3.13 29.38
CA TYR A 394 11.58 2.07 29.16
C TYR A 394 11.76 1.80 27.65
N PRO A 395 12.99 1.75 27.12
CA PRO A 395 13.20 1.56 25.69
C PRO A 395 12.83 0.15 25.22
N ILE A 396 12.17 0.04 24.07
CA ILE A 396 11.82 -1.23 23.41
C ILE A 396 12.18 -1.18 21.93
N GLU A 397 12.46 -2.35 21.33
CA GLU A 397 12.67 -2.50 19.89
C GLU A 397 11.60 -3.41 19.28
N GLY A 398 11.26 -3.19 18.00
CA GLY A 398 10.30 -4.01 17.27
C GLY A 398 8.83 -3.83 17.67
N GLY A 399 8.50 -2.66 18.23
CA GLY A 399 7.12 -2.29 18.57
C GLY A 399 6.29 -1.81 17.38
N MET A 400 4.98 -2.02 17.44
CA MET A 400 4.03 -1.64 16.37
C MET A 400 3.92 -0.11 16.20
N GLN A 401 3.97 0.63 17.32
CA GLN A 401 3.78 2.08 17.38
C GLN A 401 4.82 2.83 16.53
N ASP A 402 6.11 2.64 16.83
CA ASP A 402 7.21 3.26 16.09
C ASP A 402 7.26 2.77 14.63
N TRP A 403 6.95 1.50 14.38
CA TRP A 403 6.86 0.97 13.01
C TRP A 403 5.76 1.67 12.20
N SER A 404 4.58 1.87 12.78
CA SER A 404 3.44 2.54 12.14
C SER A 404 3.80 3.96 11.70
N TYR A 405 4.41 4.74 12.59
CA TYR A 405 4.82 6.12 12.30
C TYR A 405 5.88 6.20 11.20
N VAL A 406 6.90 5.34 11.23
CA VAL A 406 8.07 5.44 10.32
C VAL A 406 7.83 4.87 8.93
N PHE A 407 7.04 3.80 8.82
CA PHE A 407 6.84 3.08 7.54
C PHE A 407 5.50 3.40 6.86
N THR A 408 4.65 4.26 7.43
CA THR A 408 3.37 4.67 6.83
C THR A 408 3.13 6.18 7.06
N SER A 409 1.89 6.67 6.99
CA SER A 409 1.51 8.02 7.45
C SER A 409 0.67 8.00 8.75
N ASN A 410 0.53 6.83 9.38
CA ASN A 410 -0.27 6.60 10.57
C ASN A 410 0.45 7.08 11.84
N MET A 411 -0.08 8.13 12.48
CA MET A 411 0.38 8.54 13.80
C MET A 411 -0.23 7.61 14.85
N GLU A 412 0.59 6.68 15.37
CA GLU A 412 0.14 5.70 16.36
C GLU A 412 0.64 6.03 17.77
N ILE A 413 -0.22 5.86 18.78
CA ILE A 413 0.17 5.90 20.19
C ILE A 413 -0.31 4.63 20.92
N THR A 414 0.35 4.33 22.04
CA THR A 414 0.08 3.17 22.89
C THR A 414 -0.71 3.60 24.12
N LEU A 415 -1.82 2.92 24.41
CA LEU A 415 -2.83 3.30 25.39
C LEU A 415 -2.93 2.23 26.48
N GLU A 416 -2.23 2.46 27.59
CA GLU A 416 -2.23 1.62 28.78
C GLU A 416 -3.48 1.92 29.62
N LEU A 417 -4.44 0.99 29.67
CA LEU A 417 -5.79 1.27 30.17
C LEU A 417 -6.00 1.01 31.67
N GLY A 418 -4.99 0.49 32.38
CA GLY A 418 -4.99 0.26 33.82
C GLY A 418 -4.04 -0.86 34.26
N CYS A 419 -3.66 -0.85 35.53
CA CYS A 419 -2.58 -1.68 36.08
C CYS A 419 -2.89 -3.19 36.08
N LYS A 420 -4.13 -3.57 36.40
CA LYS A 420 -4.55 -4.98 36.32
C LYS A 420 -4.89 -5.29 34.86
N LYS A 421 -3.95 -5.93 34.15
CA LYS A 421 -4.06 -6.32 32.74
C LYS A 421 -5.37 -7.04 32.39
N TYR A 422 -5.77 -7.94 33.29
CA TYR A 422 -6.93 -8.80 33.21
C TYR A 422 -7.78 -8.61 34.47
N PRO A 423 -8.64 -7.57 34.53
CA PRO A 423 -9.47 -7.30 35.71
C PRO A 423 -10.62 -8.31 35.89
N GLU A 424 -11.31 -8.25 37.04
CA GLU A 424 -12.53 -9.05 37.23
C GLU A 424 -13.66 -8.54 36.32
N GLU A 425 -14.56 -9.41 35.86
CA GLU A 425 -15.65 -9.01 34.94
C GLU A 425 -16.53 -7.88 35.50
N ASN A 426 -16.75 -7.86 36.82
CA ASN A 426 -17.51 -6.80 37.49
C ASN A 426 -16.84 -5.41 37.45
N GLN A 427 -15.56 -5.32 37.06
CA GLN A 427 -14.83 -4.07 36.87
C GLN A 427 -14.92 -3.55 35.43
N LEU A 428 -15.29 -4.38 34.44
CA LEU A 428 -15.31 -3.98 33.02
C LEU A 428 -16.25 -2.79 32.74
N GLN A 429 -17.33 -2.67 33.49
CA GLN A 429 -18.24 -1.51 33.45
C GLN A 429 -17.55 -0.20 33.88
N LEU A 430 -16.61 -0.24 34.83
CA LEU A 430 -15.83 0.92 35.26
C LEU A 430 -14.83 1.32 34.17
N TYR A 431 -14.02 0.38 33.70
CA TYR A 431 -13.08 0.60 32.60
C TYR A 431 -13.76 1.19 31.36
N TRP A 432 -14.93 0.67 30.97
CA TRP A 432 -15.73 1.24 29.89
C TRP A 432 -16.16 2.69 30.15
N ASN A 433 -16.69 3.01 31.33
CA ASN A 433 -17.13 4.36 31.67
C ASN A 433 -15.99 5.39 31.70
N ASP A 434 -14.79 4.94 32.07
CA ASP A 434 -13.61 5.80 32.15
C ASP A 434 -12.99 6.00 30.77
N ASN A 435 -13.02 4.98 29.89
CA ASN A 435 -12.42 5.00 28.55
C ASN A 435 -13.33 5.48 27.41
N LYS A 436 -14.66 5.32 27.47
CA LYS A 436 -15.57 5.64 26.33
C LYS A 436 -15.44 7.08 25.81
N GLY A 437 -15.25 8.04 26.71
CA GLY A 437 -14.97 9.45 26.33
C GLY A 437 -13.57 9.67 25.77
N ALA A 438 -12.57 8.94 26.25
CA ALA A 438 -11.21 8.99 25.74
C ALA A 438 -11.11 8.41 24.32
N LEU A 439 -11.78 7.28 24.09
CA LEU A 439 -11.87 6.62 22.78
C LEU A 439 -12.49 7.54 21.72
N LEU A 440 -13.55 8.27 22.07
CA LEU A 440 -14.17 9.28 21.19
C LEU A 440 -13.25 10.49 20.97
N SER A 441 -12.72 11.10 22.05
CA SER A 441 -11.85 12.29 21.99
C SER A 441 -10.64 12.05 21.09
N PHE A 442 -9.99 10.89 21.22
CA PHE A 442 -8.77 10.56 20.51
C PHE A 442 -9.00 10.38 19.00
N ILE A 443 -9.90 9.50 18.53
CA ILE A 443 -10.09 9.33 17.07
C ILE A 443 -10.55 10.63 16.40
N THR A 444 -11.30 11.46 17.13
CA THR A 444 -11.71 12.79 16.67
C THR A 444 -10.54 13.77 16.53
N GLN A 445 -9.31 13.45 16.99
CA GLN A 445 -8.14 14.28 16.70
C GLN A 445 -7.72 14.24 15.23
N VAL A 446 -8.17 13.26 14.46
CA VAL A 446 -7.88 13.18 13.01
C VAL A 446 -8.36 14.39 12.21
N VAL A 447 -9.30 15.18 12.75
CA VAL A 447 -9.84 16.39 12.11
C VAL A 447 -8.99 17.64 12.29
N HIS A 448 -7.77 17.55 12.86
CA HIS A 448 -6.87 18.68 13.17
C HIS A 448 -5.61 18.70 12.28
N GLY A 449 -4.85 19.80 12.30
CA GLY A 449 -3.65 19.96 11.48
C GLY A 449 -3.95 20.57 10.11
N ILE A 450 -3.54 19.89 9.04
CA ILE A 450 -3.88 20.25 7.66
C ILE A 450 -4.39 19.03 6.88
N ARG A 451 -5.21 19.27 5.86
CA ARG A 451 -5.69 18.25 4.91
C ARG A 451 -5.85 18.84 3.52
N GLY A 452 -6.02 18.00 2.52
CA GLY A 452 -6.44 18.43 1.19
C GLY A 452 -5.88 17.55 0.09
N PHE A 453 -5.55 18.15 -1.05
CA PHE A 453 -5.26 17.44 -2.29
C PHE A 453 -4.01 17.95 -3.02
N VAL A 454 -3.38 17.04 -3.76
CA VAL A 454 -2.33 17.32 -4.74
C VAL A 454 -2.81 16.90 -6.12
N TYR A 455 -2.96 17.86 -7.03
CA TYR A 455 -3.42 17.65 -8.40
C TYR A 455 -2.31 17.95 -9.42
N ASP A 456 -2.41 17.33 -10.60
CA ASP A 456 -1.67 17.74 -11.80
C ASP A 456 -2.35 18.97 -12.42
N ILE A 457 -1.60 20.06 -12.63
CA ILE A 457 -2.16 21.32 -13.14
C ILE A 457 -2.71 21.21 -14.58
N LYS A 458 -2.27 20.23 -15.39
CA LYS A 458 -2.73 20.02 -16.77
C LYS A 458 -3.99 19.16 -16.84
N THR A 459 -4.01 18.02 -16.14
CA THR A 459 -5.12 17.05 -16.20
C THR A 459 -6.19 17.30 -15.13
N GLN A 460 -5.86 18.05 -14.08
CA GLN A 460 -6.64 18.20 -12.85
C GLN A 460 -6.89 16.87 -12.10
N THR A 461 -6.19 15.78 -12.44
CA THR A 461 -6.28 14.51 -11.71
C THR A 461 -5.42 14.53 -10.45
N GLY A 462 -5.86 13.81 -9.42
CA GLY A 462 -5.07 13.60 -8.20
C GLY A 462 -3.73 12.91 -8.48
N ILE A 463 -2.70 13.28 -7.74
CA ILE A 463 -1.35 12.70 -7.84
C ILE A 463 -1.14 11.77 -6.64
N PRO A 464 -1.22 10.44 -6.81
CA PRO A 464 -0.98 9.49 -5.72
C PRO A 464 0.51 9.32 -5.40
N GLY A 465 0.84 9.22 -4.11
CA GLY A 465 2.21 9.10 -3.62
C GLY A 465 3.05 10.38 -3.74
N ALA A 466 2.42 11.55 -3.79
CA ALA A 466 3.12 12.82 -3.59
C ALA A 466 3.52 12.94 -2.11
N SER A 467 4.74 13.39 -1.86
CA SER A 467 5.26 13.63 -0.50
C SER A 467 4.83 15.01 -0.05
N ILE A 468 4.27 15.10 1.17
CA ILE A 468 3.88 16.32 1.86
C ILE A 468 4.88 16.52 3.00
N SER A 469 5.77 17.50 2.83
CA SER A 469 6.78 17.89 3.80
C SER A 469 6.39 19.17 4.53
N VAL A 470 6.75 19.27 5.81
CA VAL A 470 6.44 20.41 6.67
C VAL A 470 7.75 21.04 7.13
N HIS A 471 8.00 22.28 6.75
CA HIS A 471 9.25 22.96 7.10
C HIS A 471 9.42 23.05 8.62
N GLY A 472 10.51 22.47 9.13
CA GLY A 472 10.78 22.32 10.56
C GLY A 472 10.60 20.89 11.09
N ILE A 473 9.82 20.04 10.43
CA ILE A 473 9.55 18.65 10.85
C ILE A 473 10.23 17.68 9.87
N GLU A 474 11.15 16.85 10.37
CA GLU A 474 11.84 15.82 9.57
C GLU A 474 11.00 14.51 9.48
N HIS A 475 9.73 14.67 9.13
CA HIS A 475 8.81 13.58 8.84
C HIS A 475 7.72 14.04 7.85
N ASN A 476 7.59 13.30 6.75
CA ASN A 476 6.64 13.58 5.67
C ASN A 476 5.46 12.60 5.72
N VAL A 477 4.34 12.96 5.11
CA VAL A 477 3.26 12.01 4.78
C VAL A 477 3.08 11.91 3.28
N ILE A 478 2.34 10.91 2.79
CA ILE A 478 2.09 10.72 1.36
C ILE A 478 0.61 10.85 1.00
N THR A 479 0.32 11.26 -0.23
CA THR A 479 -1.04 11.24 -0.77
C THR A 479 -1.52 9.83 -1.12
N TYR A 480 -2.81 9.57 -0.93
CA TYR A 480 -3.46 8.33 -1.33
C TYR A 480 -3.99 8.40 -2.78
N GLN A 481 -4.92 7.50 -3.14
CA GLN A 481 -5.21 7.16 -4.54
C GLN A 481 -5.88 8.29 -5.32
N ASP A 482 -6.63 9.19 -4.69
CA ASP A 482 -7.24 10.36 -5.34
C ASP A 482 -6.41 11.64 -5.16
N GLY A 483 -5.15 11.52 -4.72
CA GLY A 483 -4.25 12.66 -4.47
C GLY A 483 -4.52 13.37 -3.14
N ASP A 484 -5.41 12.82 -2.33
CA ASP A 484 -5.83 13.25 -1.00
C ASP A 484 -4.73 13.00 0.06
N PHE A 485 -4.62 13.87 1.07
CA PHE A 485 -3.73 13.70 2.21
C PHE A 485 -4.27 14.33 3.50
N PHE A 486 -3.74 13.86 4.62
CA PHE A 486 -3.97 14.38 5.97
C PHE A 486 -2.64 14.47 6.70
N ARG A 487 -2.41 15.57 7.41
CA ARG A 487 -1.20 15.78 8.22
C ARG A 487 -1.61 16.45 9.52
N ILE A 488 -1.81 15.63 10.56
CA ILE A 488 -2.03 16.13 11.92
C ILE A 488 -0.77 16.90 12.34
N LEU A 489 -0.98 18.07 12.95
CA LEU A 489 0.04 19.00 13.41
C LEU A 489 -0.42 19.68 14.70
N SER A 490 0.52 20.01 15.59
CA SER A 490 0.29 21.00 16.65
C SER A 490 -0.08 22.39 16.08
N TYR A 491 -0.75 23.22 16.87
CA TYR A 491 -1.06 24.60 16.48
C TYR A 491 0.24 25.38 16.17
N GLY A 492 0.21 26.24 15.15
CA GLY A 492 1.40 26.92 14.66
C GLY A 492 1.22 27.56 13.29
N ILE A 493 2.32 28.05 12.73
CA ILE A 493 2.38 28.60 11.36
C ILE A 493 3.50 27.86 10.63
N TYR A 494 3.18 27.26 9.48
CA TYR A 494 4.06 26.33 8.78
C TYR A 494 4.20 26.67 7.29
N ASP A 495 5.38 26.41 6.73
CA ASP A 495 5.57 26.32 5.28
C ASP A 495 5.44 24.85 4.87
N ILE A 496 4.52 24.54 3.95
CA ILE A 496 4.19 23.17 3.53
C ILE A 496 4.61 23.00 2.06
N THR A 497 5.33 21.92 1.74
CA THR A 497 5.74 21.62 0.36
C THR A 497 5.25 20.25 -0.09
N ALA A 498 4.52 20.24 -1.21
CA ALA A 498 4.16 19.02 -1.94
C ALA A 498 5.15 18.76 -3.09
N GLU A 499 5.60 17.52 -3.22
CA GLU A 499 6.56 17.07 -4.22
C GLU A 499 6.20 15.70 -4.82
N ARG A 500 6.56 15.46 -6.09
CA ARG A 500 6.43 14.15 -6.74
C ARG A 500 7.50 14.02 -7.83
N VAL A 501 8.10 12.83 -7.96
CA VAL A 501 9.01 12.53 -9.08
C VAL A 501 8.27 12.76 -10.40
N GLY A 502 8.87 13.54 -11.30
CA GLY A 502 8.25 13.97 -12.57
C GLY A 502 7.51 15.30 -12.50
N TYR A 503 7.38 15.92 -11.33
CA TYR A 503 6.71 17.21 -11.12
C TYR A 503 7.64 18.27 -10.52
N ALA A 504 7.32 19.54 -10.73
CA ALA A 504 7.93 20.65 -10.02
C ALA A 504 7.27 20.78 -8.63
N PRO A 505 8.04 20.85 -7.52
CA PRO A 505 7.48 20.97 -6.19
C PRO A 505 6.83 22.35 -5.97
N GLN A 506 5.81 22.40 -5.11
CA GLN A 506 5.11 23.63 -4.75
C GLN A 506 5.11 23.83 -3.24
N THR A 507 5.55 25.01 -2.78
CA THR A 507 5.46 25.43 -1.37
C THR A 507 4.30 26.41 -1.18
N ILE A 508 3.43 26.14 -0.20
CA ILE A 508 2.49 27.11 0.36
C ILE A 508 3.09 27.61 1.67
N ARG A 509 3.15 28.94 1.84
CA ARG A 509 3.81 29.57 2.99
C ARG A 509 2.83 30.14 4.01
N ASN A 510 3.25 30.19 5.26
CA ASN A 510 2.49 30.72 6.39
C ASN A 510 1.09 30.07 6.56
N VAL A 511 1.00 28.75 6.37
CA VAL A 511 -0.23 28.00 6.65
C VAL A 511 -0.46 27.99 8.16
N LEU A 512 -1.51 28.68 8.61
CA LEU A 512 -1.95 28.68 10.00
C LEU A 512 -2.65 27.35 10.33
N VAL A 513 -2.23 26.72 11.42
CA VAL A 513 -2.93 25.60 12.07
C VAL A 513 -3.37 26.08 13.44
N THR A 514 -4.66 26.00 13.73
CA THR A 514 -5.24 26.40 15.02
C THR A 514 -5.48 25.18 15.92
N ASN A 515 -6.15 25.37 17.06
CA ASN A 515 -6.69 24.32 17.89
C ASN A 515 -8.14 23.93 17.51
N GLN A 516 -8.60 24.30 16.30
CA GLN A 516 -9.92 24.01 15.75
C GLN A 516 -9.79 22.94 14.65
N SER A 517 -10.66 22.94 13.63
CA SER A 517 -10.53 22.05 12.47
C SER A 517 -9.23 22.24 11.67
N SER A 518 -8.88 21.21 10.90
CA SER A 518 -7.76 21.18 9.97
C SER A 518 -7.88 22.23 8.88
N THR A 519 -6.79 22.97 8.61
CA THR A 519 -6.75 23.91 7.49
C THR A 519 -6.69 23.14 6.16
N TYR A 520 -7.68 23.36 5.29
CA TYR A 520 -7.73 22.80 3.94
C TYR A 520 -6.78 23.55 2.99
N ILE A 521 -5.90 22.83 2.27
CA ILE A 521 -4.99 23.41 1.27
C ILE A 521 -4.91 22.53 0.00
N GLU A 522 -4.70 23.15 -1.16
CA GLU A 522 -4.53 22.45 -2.45
C GLU A 522 -3.18 22.76 -3.10
N PHE A 523 -2.53 21.71 -3.60
CA PHE A 523 -1.36 21.82 -4.47
C PHE A 523 -1.74 21.46 -5.91
N LYS A 524 -1.22 22.20 -6.88
CA LYS A 524 -1.47 22.01 -8.32
C LYS A 524 -0.13 21.97 -9.03
N LEU A 525 0.53 20.81 -8.94
CA LEU A 525 1.91 20.62 -9.38
C LEU A 525 1.97 20.68 -10.91
N LYS A 526 2.96 21.42 -11.44
CA LYS A 526 3.28 21.40 -12.87
C LYS A 526 4.11 20.15 -13.16
N PRO A 527 3.73 19.29 -14.14
CA PRO A 527 4.65 18.29 -14.68
C PRO A 527 5.96 18.97 -15.12
N ASN A 528 7.09 18.39 -14.75
CA ASN A 528 8.38 18.81 -15.30
C ASN A 528 8.35 18.64 -16.81
N GLU A 529 9.04 19.52 -17.53
CA GLU A 529 9.18 19.40 -18.98
C GLU A 529 9.96 18.13 -19.30
N SER A 530 9.21 17.11 -19.73
CA SER A 530 9.65 15.75 -19.90
C SER A 530 10.52 15.61 -21.15
N SER A 531 11.19 14.47 -21.26
CA SER A 531 11.90 14.10 -22.50
C SER A 531 10.96 13.80 -23.68
N GLU A 532 9.64 14.01 -23.56
CA GLU A 532 8.66 13.77 -24.64
C GLU A 532 8.86 14.73 -25.82
N GLU A 533 9.19 16.00 -25.60
CA GLU A 533 9.55 16.90 -26.72
C GLU A 533 10.81 16.42 -27.44
N LYS A 534 11.85 16.00 -26.70
CA LYS A 534 13.06 15.41 -27.28
C LYS A 534 12.80 14.08 -28.00
N ASN A 535 11.85 13.28 -27.51
CA ASN A 535 11.45 12.06 -28.18
C ASN A 535 10.61 12.34 -29.44
N THR A 536 9.78 13.38 -29.45
CA THR A 536 9.04 13.82 -30.63
C THR A 536 9.99 14.43 -31.68
N GLU A 537 10.99 15.18 -31.25
CA GLU A 537 12.08 15.71 -32.10
C GLU A 537 12.96 14.57 -32.65
N ASN A 538 13.24 13.53 -31.86
CA ASN A 538 13.97 12.34 -32.33
C ASN A 538 13.12 11.44 -33.26
N LEU A 539 11.83 11.25 -32.97
CA LEU A 539 10.91 10.48 -33.82
C LEU A 539 10.74 11.15 -35.18
N SER A 540 10.52 12.47 -35.22
CA SER A 540 10.45 13.22 -36.48
C SER A 540 11.77 13.18 -37.26
N LYS A 541 12.93 13.24 -36.60
CA LYS A 541 14.24 13.00 -37.25
C LYS A 541 14.39 11.58 -37.80
N VAL A 542 13.97 10.56 -37.06
CA VAL A 542 13.99 9.16 -37.52
C VAL A 542 13.05 8.94 -38.70
N GLU A 543 11.85 9.52 -38.67
CA GLU A 543 10.87 9.47 -39.76
C GLU A 543 11.37 10.23 -41.01
N GLN A 544 12.06 11.36 -40.82
CA GLN A 544 12.71 12.09 -41.91
C GLN A 544 13.85 11.28 -42.55
N ILE A 545 14.70 10.64 -41.74
CA ILE A 545 15.77 9.73 -42.20
C ILE A 545 15.18 8.50 -42.92
N TYR A 546 14.09 7.92 -42.39
CA TYR A 546 13.40 6.79 -43.00
C TYR A 546 12.83 7.15 -44.38
N ASN A 547 12.15 8.30 -44.51
CA ASN A 547 11.62 8.76 -45.78
C ASN A 547 12.73 9.09 -46.80
N GLN A 548 13.82 9.77 -46.39
CA GLN A 548 14.98 9.98 -47.26
C GLN A 548 15.61 8.67 -47.73
N SER A 549 15.72 7.67 -46.84
CA SER A 549 16.27 6.34 -47.17
C SER A 549 15.36 5.58 -48.14
N LYS A 550 14.04 5.66 -47.93
CA LYS A 550 13.01 5.09 -48.80
C LYS A 550 13.06 5.70 -50.20
N ASP A 551 13.13 7.02 -50.31
CA ASP A 551 13.20 7.72 -51.60
C ASP A 551 14.52 7.43 -52.34
N PHE A 552 15.64 7.31 -51.62
CA PHE A 552 16.91 6.88 -52.19
C PHE A 552 16.83 5.46 -52.77
N ILE A 553 16.25 4.51 -52.03
CA ILE A 553 16.04 3.13 -52.49
C ILE A 553 15.08 3.09 -53.69
N LEU A 554 13.98 3.85 -53.65
CA LEU A 554 12.98 3.89 -54.72
C LEU A 554 13.59 4.43 -56.02
N ASN A 555 14.30 5.56 -55.96
CA ASN A 555 14.97 6.16 -57.11
C ASN A 555 16.07 5.24 -57.67
N ARG A 556 16.87 4.58 -56.81
CA ARG A 556 17.91 3.63 -57.26
C ARG A 556 17.31 2.39 -57.91
N THR A 557 16.16 1.90 -57.40
CA THR A 557 15.43 0.77 -57.98
C THR A 557 14.83 1.14 -59.34
N LEU A 558 14.21 2.32 -59.45
CA LEU A 558 13.68 2.85 -60.70
C LEU A 558 14.77 3.02 -61.76
N PHE A 559 15.93 3.56 -61.38
CA PHE A 559 17.10 3.67 -62.27
C PHE A 559 17.59 2.31 -62.78
N LEU A 560 17.68 1.29 -61.91
CA LEU A 560 18.06 -0.07 -62.31
C LEU A 560 17.04 -0.72 -63.25
N ILE A 561 15.74 -0.48 -63.04
CA ILE A 561 14.67 -0.94 -63.94
C ILE A 561 14.80 -0.27 -65.32
N ILE A 562 14.99 1.05 -65.37
CA ILE A 562 15.17 1.81 -66.62
C ILE A 562 16.43 1.34 -67.36
N ALA A 563 17.55 1.16 -66.66
CA ALA A 563 18.78 0.64 -67.24
C ALA A 563 18.62 -0.79 -67.78
N GLY A 564 17.90 -1.66 -67.06
CA GLY A 564 17.57 -3.01 -67.50
C GLY A 564 16.70 -3.03 -68.77
N ILE A 565 15.67 -2.18 -68.83
CA ILE A 565 14.83 -2.00 -70.04
C ILE A 565 15.70 -1.51 -71.21
N PHE A 566 16.57 -0.53 -70.99
CA PHE A 566 17.44 0.01 -72.04
C PHE A 566 18.43 -1.05 -72.56
N ALA A 567 19.00 -1.86 -71.68
CA ALA A 567 19.83 -3.01 -72.05
C ALA A 567 19.04 -4.07 -72.84
N LEU A 568 17.77 -4.32 -72.51
CA LEU A 568 16.89 -5.24 -73.24
C LEU A 568 16.55 -4.73 -74.65
N VAL A 569 16.32 -3.41 -74.79
CA VAL A 569 16.11 -2.75 -76.10
C VAL A 569 17.37 -2.82 -76.94
N LEU A 570 18.55 -2.57 -76.36
CA LEU A 570 19.83 -2.73 -77.06
C LEU A 570 20.07 -4.19 -77.48
N ALA A 571 19.83 -5.17 -76.60
CA ALA A 571 20.01 -6.59 -76.90
C ALA A 571 19.05 -7.09 -77.99
N THR A 572 17.80 -6.63 -78.00
CA THR A 572 16.83 -6.97 -79.06
C THR A 572 17.18 -6.31 -80.39
N LEU A 573 17.60 -5.03 -80.40
CA LEU A 573 18.13 -4.37 -81.60
C LEU A 573 19.37 -5.10 -82.14
N PHE A 574 20.30 -5.51 -81.28
CA PHE A 574 21.49 -6.28 -81.68
C PHE A 574 21.11 -7.67 -82.22
N GLY A 575 20.09 -8.32 -81.64
CA GLY A 575 19.49 -9.55 -82.16
C GLY A 575 18.87 -9.36 -83.56
N PHE A 576 18.15 -8.27 -83.80
CA PHE A 576 17.63 -7.92 -85.12
C PHE A 576 18.75 -7.62 -86.12
N ILE A 577 19.85 -6.96 -85.72
CA ILE A 577 21.03 -6.74 -86.56
C ILE A 577 21.69 -8.08 -86.92
N ILE A 578 21.86 -9.00 -85.96
CA ILE A 578 22.39 -10.35 -86.21
C ILE A 578 21.48 -11.12 -87.17
N LEU A 579 20.15 -11.09 -86.97
CA LEU A 579 19.19 -11.74 -87.86
C LEU A 579 19.21 -11.13 -89.28
N TYR A 580 19.27 -9.80 -89.39
CA TYR A 580 19.39 -9.09 -90.67
C TYR A 580 20.68 -9.48 -91.41
N LEU A 581 21.82 -9.50 -90.72
CA LEU A 581 23.10 -9.95 -91.29
C LEU A 581 23.05 -11.43 -91.68
N ARG A 582 22.38 -12.29 -90.90
CA ARG A 582 22.23 -13.72 -91.19
C ARG A 582 21.36 -13.96 -92.42
N CYS A 583 20.23 -13.26 -92.54
CA CYS A 583 19.39 -13.24 -93.75
C CYS A 583 20.14 -12.70 -94.98
N ARG A 584 21.02 -11.70 -94.78
CA ARG A 584 21.87 -11.14 -95.85
C ARG A 584 23.05 -12.06 -96.23
N SER A 585 23.45 -12.98 -95.37
CA SER A 585 24.44 -14.03 -95.68
C SER A 585 23.80 -15.25 -96.36
N SER A 586 22.56 -15.60 -96.02
CA SER A 586 21.86 -16.78 -96.57
C SER A 586 21.39 -16.65 -98.03
N SER A 587 21.70 -15.54 -98.70
CA SER A 587 21.58 -15.38 -100.15
C SER A 587 22.85 -15.81 -100.92
N ILE A 588 23.91 -16.23 -100.21
CA ILE A 588 25.19 -16.66 -100.80
C ILE A 588 25.60 -18.01 -100.17
N LEU A 589 26.22 -18.88 -100.98
CA LEU A 589 26.63 -20.26 -100.66
C LEU A 589 25.49 -21.28 -100.44
N SER A 590 24.97 -21.77 -101.56
CA SER A 590 24.48 -23.15 -101.66
C SER A 590 25.58 -24.05 -102.27
N SER A 591 25.51 -25.38 -102.04
CA SER A 591 26.52 -26.40 -102.39
C SER A 591 27.86 -26.27 -101.63
N HIS A 592 28.54 -27.32 -101.16
CA HIS A 592 28.34 -28.78 -101.07
C HIS A 592 28.93 -29.25 -99.70
N SER A 593 28.80 -30.48 -99.16
CA SER A 593 28.29 -31.79 -99.63
C SER A 593 27.63 -32.55 -98.45
N ARG A 594 27.10 -33.78 -98.67
CA ARG A 594 26.53 -34.66 -97.63
C ARG A 594 27.39 -35.90 -97.38
N VAL A 595 27.59 -36.27 -96.12
CA VAL A 595 27.78 -37.67 -95.65
C VAL A 595 27.15 -37.83 -94.25
N GLY A 596 26.39 -38.91 -94.01
CA GLY A 596 26.01 -39.44 -92.67
C GLY A 596 26.54 -40.88 -92.53
N PHE A 597 26.36 -41.68 -91.46
CA PHE A 597 25.51 -41.69 -90.24
C PHE A 597 26.05 -42.86 -89.32
N GLN A 598 25.57 -43.24 -88.11
CA GLN A 598 24.48 -42.86 -87.18
C GLN A 598 24.79 -43.38 -85.74
N ARG A 599 24.29 -42.71 -84.67
CA ARG A 599 24.11 -43.21 -83.26
C ARG A 599 25.43 -43.49 -82.47
N TYR A 600 25.51 -43.29 -81.16
CA TYR A 600 24.58 -43.62 -80.04
C TYR A 600 24.55 -42.57 -78.89
N ASN A 601 23.42 -42.52 -78.17
CA ASN A 601 23.15 -42.53 -76.71
C ASN A 601 24.29 -42.28 -75.68
N LEU A 602 24.09 -41.77 -74.43
CA LEU A 602 22.94 -41.16 -73.69
C LEU A 602 23.44 -40.46 -72.38
N ILE A 603 22.75 -39.38 -71.95
CA ILE A 603 22.42 -38.83 -70.59
C ILE A 603 23.27 -39.20 -69.33
N PRO A 604 23.68 -38.20 -68.50
CA PRO A 604 23.72 -38.22 -67.02
C PRO A 604 22.48 -37.51 -66.40
N GLN A 605 21.83 -37.97 -65.31
CA GLN A 605 22.24 -38.03 -63.88
C GLN A 605 22.53 -36.66 -63.25
N ASP A 606 21.93 -36.19 -62.14
CA ASP A 606 21.30 -36.77 -60.91
C ASP A 606 22.23 -37.18 -59.75
N GLU A 607 21.78 -36.79 -58.54
CA GLU A 607 22.12 -37.23 -57.16
C GLU A 607 23.59 -37.09 -56.68
N GLN A 608 23.94 -36.68 -55.44
CA GLN A 608 23.36 -36.76 -54.08
C GLN A 608 23.76 -38.02 -53.29
N SER A 609 23.91 -37.87 -51.96
CA SER A 609 24.20 -38.91 -50.94
C SER A 609 25.69 -39.39 -50.88
N ASP A 610 26.27 -39.79 -49.74
CA ASP A 610 25.78 -39.67 -48.35
C ASP A 610 26.86 -39.82 -47.24
N LEU A 611 26.43 -39.63 -45.99
CA LEU A 611 26.86 -40.29 -44.73
C LEU A 611 28.26 -40.07 -44.11
N SER A 612 28.20 -39.39 -42.96
CA SER A 612 28.62 -39.91 -41.62
C SER A 612 29.93 -39.42 -40.93
N SER A 613 29.71 -38.58 -39.91
CA SER A 613 30.34 -38.62 -38.56
C SER A 613 31.76 -38.07 -38.30
N SER A 614 31.93 -37.63 -37.03
CA SER A 614 33.17 -37.30 -36.28
C SER A 614 33.81 -35.88 -36.40
N GLN A 615 33.64 -35.12 -35.29
CA GLN A 615 34.66 -34.43 -34.47
C GLN A 615 35.64 -33.33 -35.01
N ILE A 616 35.53 -32.16 -34.34
CA ILE A 616 36.61 -31.40 -33.62
C ILE A 616 37.63 -30.52 -34.39
N ASN A 617 37.75 -29.25 -33.93
CA ASN A 617 38.85 -28.23 -33.96
C ASN A 617 39.78 -28.08 -35.20
N GLY A 618 40.30 -26.90 -35.57
CA GLY A 618 40.34 -25.57 -34.93
C GLY A 618 41.71 -24.87 -35.16
N SER A 619 41.86 -23.59 -34.75
CA SER A 619 43.10 -22.76 -34.82
C SER A 619 43.53 -22.28 -36.24
N LYS A 620 44.35 -21.23 -36.46
CA LYS A 620 45.21 -20.39 -35.57
C LYS A 620 45.21 -18.90 -36.00
N SER A 621 45.48 -17.99 -35.04
CA SER A 621 46.35 -16.80 -35.24
C SER A 621 46.94 -16.32 -33.90
N VAL A 622 48.10 -15.67 -33.95
CA VAL A 622 49.13 -15.44 -32.88
C VAL A 622 49.94 -14.19 -33.35
N PRO A 623 50.48 -13.24 -32.53
CA PRO A 623 51.33 -13.47 -31.33
C PRO A 623 51.24 -12.47 -30.13
N ASN A 624 51.91 -12.85 -29.02
CA ASN A 624 52.80 -12.09 -28.08
C ASN A 624 52.47 -10.64 -27.60
N SER A 625 52.85 -10.20 -26.38
CA SER A 625 53.59 -10.83 -25.26
C SER A 625 53.57 -9.96 -23.98
N HIS A 626 53.58 -10.57 -22.79
CA HIS A 626 54.60 -10.40 -21.73
C HIS A 626 54.28 -11.29 -20.50
N ALA A 627 55.29 -11.62 -19.68
CA ALA A 627 55.14 -12.48 -18.49
C ALA A 627 56.23 -12.24 -17.42
N THR A 628 55.82 -12.30 -16.14
CA THR A 628 56.53 -12.55 -14.86
C THR A 628 55.42 -12.57 -13.79
N GLN A 629 55.18 -13.54 -12.90
CA GLN A 629 55.96 -14.58 -12.20
C GLN A 629 56.68 -14.11 -10.92
N SER A 630 56.04 -14.31 -9.76
CA SER A 630 56.62 -14.83 -8.50
C SER A 630 55.54 -14.95 -7.40
N ASP A 631 55.34 -16.16 -6.86
CA ASP A 631 55.40 -16.59 -5.43
C ASP A 631 55.06 -15.58 -4.29
N SER A 632 54.52 -15.97 -3.12
CA SER A 632 54.76 -17.22 -2.37
C SER A 632 53.59 -17.70 -1.47
N GLU A 633 53.79 -18.81 -0.77
CA GLU A 633 52.84 -19.43 0.18
C GLU A 633 52.60 -18.61 1.47
N ASN A 634 51.53 -18.94 2.21
CA ASN A 634 51.66 -19.50 3.57
C ASN A 634 50.36 -20.13 4.10
N ASP A 635 50.54 -21.19 4.88
CA ASP A 635 49.57 -22.22 5.24
C ASP A 635 48.41 -21.83 6.18
N GLU A 636 47.39 -22.68 6.05
CA GLU A 636 46.50 -23.26 7.08
C GLU A 636 47.14 -23.53 8.48
N PRO A 637 46.39 -23.85 9.58
CA PRO A 637 45.38 -24.91 9.57
C PRO A 637 44.09 -24.79 10.42
N LEU A 638 43.11 -25.57 9.97
CA LEU A 638 42.08 -26.32 10.70
C LEU A 638 41.91 -26.11 12.23
N TYR A 639 40.64 -25.99 12.63
CA TYR A 639 40.07 -26.99 13.56
C TYR A 639 38.69 -27.46 13.07
N SER A 640 38.29 -28.68 13.41
CA SER A 640 37.16 -29.37 12.77
C SER A 640 36.22 -30.07 13.74
N SER A 641 35.00 -30.35 13.26
CA SER A 641 33.97 -31.20 13.89
C SER A 641 33.31 -30.62 15.17
N GLN A 642 32.12 -31.06 15.61
CA GLN A 642 31.35 -32.25 15.22
C GLN A 642 29.89 -31.95 14.83
N SER A 643 29.32 -32.85 14.03
CA SER A 643 27.88 -32.98 13.79
C SER A 643 27.22 -33.86 14.85
N HIS A 644 25.97 -33.57 15.25
CA HIS A 644 25.08 -34.55 15.89
C HIS A 644 23.68 -34.53 15.27
N LYS A 645 22.95 -35.64 15.42
CA LYS A 645 21.69 -35.94 14.71
C LYS A 645 20.49 -35.91 15.66
N PHE A 646 19.31 -35.77 15.04
CA PHE A 646 17.99 -36.22 15.51
C PHE A 646 17.99 -37.39 16.51
N LEU A 647 17.07 -37.32 17.47
CA LEU A 647 16.27 -38.48 17.88
C LEU A 647 14.87 -38.02 18.32
N PHE A 648 13.86 -38.86 18.07
CA PHE A 648 12.49 -38.70 18.59
C PHE A 648 12.39 -39.37 19.97
N ALA A 649 11.58 -38.78 20.86
CA ALA A 649 10.87 -39.44 21.95
C ALA A 649 9.60 -38.64 22.25
#